data_AF-A0AAN8ETA5-F1
#
_entry.id   AF-A0AAN8ETA5-F1
#
_cell.length_a   1.000
_cell.length_b   1.000
_cell.length_c   1.000
_cell.angle_alpha   90.00
_cell.angle_beta   90.00
_cell.angle_gamma   90.00
#
_symmetry.space_group_name_H-M   'P 1'
#
loop_
_entity.id
_entity.type
_entity.pdbx_description
1 polymer ?
#
loop_
_entity_poly.entity_id
_entity_poly.type
_entity_poly.pdbx_seq_one_letter_code
_entity_poly.pdbx_strand_id
1 'polypeptide(L)'
;MQGFNFGIRNSATPSVEDTQSRYVPSSIYSGPGPAEESPLPSQPQQQYYQNGGHKMPSQNGSFAAYEQRYETRPVQPRRSTMLNMNDPVAMHLLMETAIMDSKSFEILSFEELEHLKRERGFLRTKVEGAKRQLGLEKKMFEAEQLMTRLSPNDVNDARQRRPSFCGRKSSGTMQSEKDLISSSDKVEQMAQDVKILETRLQEVDRRIMQHTAGVLQFTHRGLKKNIRKNELPRSPESMASQSRSLSGTDGASDFDERSLYQVPDYVHDLASRSSRRITKDVQPIEDVALRLQHLNTQLHGMIQQAPLAEHFERPPDSTDEGLQGRVGAQIQAHLTYMAQGLEALGTAQESMSREAPGQSVEELGLLTNKLQGMLERTNSVSKSPIIDQDADHGHDLQSQLAYSATVLDRLNQRVDTLLEQKDILTRQIQQQRELNSKSDAQRDAHIRDLTEELEEAQKLQAMSDKDMQQTQDQLGLLMEQLDQAKQNEQLLEKQVGMQDSKALEAERNARKENEARLTQEIEARQHAFTELQADHAKIQNDFELKSQSHLQQLNDVTVAKEQAELQAQQKHDELEALQKEMQDMESQVVQFQTELTMAKAELDGAYGSRAQRAADVSMNPEIRKQIDDLQARNNDLQQELELLSQAHETKGVGSAELQNKVNALQKELKDTIEDYEVMTKASIDNEKERDKLEAVIDELRDRSEALEAQINEDQVKWMGVKNNLPPETTSTMVLKNEFKKMMRDSRAESMKMLKAEQEERKRLEGILRGIRKESAQGTPSKPQPKPIMPPSMPSPTTPAVPTNE
;
A
#
# COMPACT_ATOMS: atom_id res chain seq x y z
N MET A 1 0.59 24.29 -27.31
CA MET A 1 -0.09 24.52 -28.61
C MET A 1 -1.06 23.37 -28.84
N GLN A 2 -2.25 23.67 -29.39
CA GLN A 2 -3.16 22.80 -30.20
C GLN A 2 -3.45 21.37 -29.65
N GLY A 3 -4.69 20.92 -29.44
CA GLY A 3 -5.91 21.13 -30.26
C GLY A 3 -6.18 19.86 -31.11
N PHE A 4 -7.40 19.40 -31.36
CA PHE A 4 -8.72 19.92 -31.01
C PHE A 4 -9.81 18.81 -31.08
N ASN A 5 -11.02 19.16 -30.62
CA ASN A 5 -12.26 18.35 -30.57
C ASN A 5 -12.80 17.83 -31.92
N PHE A 6 -13.78 16.90 -31.87
CA PHE A 6 -15.23 17.08 -32.19
C PHE A 6 -15.88 15.72 -32.56
N GLY A 7 -17.19 15.44 -32.39
CA GLY A 7 -18.27 16.16 -31.73
C GLY A 7 -19.68 15.59 -32.05
N ILE A 8 -20.70 15.99 -31.28
CA ILE A 8 -22.05 16.47 -31.74
C ILE A 8 -22.97 15.41 -32.46
N ARG A 9 -24.24 15.16 -32.03
CA ARG A 9 -25.42 16.05 -32.19
C ARG A 9 -26.71 15.55 -31.48
N ASN A 10 -27.69 16.46 -31.31
CA ASN A 10 -29.03 16.24 -30.74
C ASN A 10 -30.16 16.19 -31.80
N SER A 11 -31.29 15.56 -31.47
CA SER A 11 -32.68 15.94 -31.84
C SER A 11 -33.67 15.07 -31.04
N ALA A 12 -34.53 15.59 -30.15
CA ALA A 12 -35.76 16.38 -30.37
C ALA A 12 -37.04 15.52 -30.60
N THR A 13 -38.08 15.84 -29.80
CA THR A 13 -39.48 15.31 -29.67
C THR A 13 -40.38 15.63 -30.89
N PRO A 14 -41.62 15.09 -31.11
CA PRO A 14 -42.71 14.99 -30.10
C PRO A 14 -43.90 13.98 -30.25
N SER A 15 -44.80 14.04 -29.24
CA SER A 15 -46.29 13.92 -29.30
C SER A 15 -47.07 12.58 -29.31
N VAL A 16 -47.90 12.43 -28.24
CA VAL A 16 -49.38 12.24 -28.24
C VAL A 16 -50.01 10.83 -28.27
N GLU A 17 -50.88 10.59 -27.25
CA GLU A 17 -51.98 9.61 -27.10
C GLU A 17 -51.65 8.09 -27.15
N ASP A 18 -52.39 7.17 -26.51
CA ASP A 18 -53.71 7.27 -25.84
C ASP A 18 -53.84 6.39 -24.58
N THR A 19 -54.88 6.68 -23.80
CA THR A 19 -55.48 6.06 -22.62
C THR A 19 -55.38 4.54 -22.42
N GLN A 20 -55.21 4.14 -21.15
CA GLN A 20 -56.26 3.38 -20.42
C GLN A 20 -56.11 3.47 -18.90
N SER A 21 -57.25 3.32 -18.20
CA SER A 21 -57.40 3.54 -16.76
C SER A 21 -58.08 2.34 -16.10
N ARG A 22 -57.94 2.17 -14.77
CA ARG A 22 -59.07 2.23 -13.79
C ARG A 22 -58.78 1.62 -12.40
N TYR A 23 -59.21 2.38 -11.39
CA TYR A 23 -59.84 1.98 -10.12
C TYR A 23 -59.03 1.32 -8.96
N VAL A 24 -58.98 2.08 -7.87
CA VAL A 24 -59.14 1.62 -6.47
C VAL A 24 -60.61 1.94 -6.08
N PRO A 25 -61.29 1.16 -5.21
CA PRO A 25 -61.77 1.78 -3.95
C PRO A 25 -61.99 0.85 -2.72
N SER A 26 -61.93 1.46 -1.54
CA SER A 26 -62.84 1.32 -0.37
C SER A 26 -63.06 -0.02 0.39
N SER A 27 -62.58 -0.05 1.64
CA SER A 27 -63.37 0.12 2.89
C SER A 27 -64.49 -0.87 3.32
N ILE A 28 -64.23 -1.54 4.47
CA ILE A 28 -65.16 -1.93 5.59
C ILE A 28 -66.31 -2.93 5.31
N TYR A 29 -66.28 -4.10 5.98
CA TYR A 29 -67.47 -4.66 6.68
C TYR A 29 -67.12 -5.61 7.86
N SER A 30 -68.10 -5.78 8.74
CA SER A 30 -68.15 -6.25 10.15
C SER A 30 -67.83 -7.71 10.53
N GLY A 31 -67.17 -7.88 11.70
CA GLY A 31 -67.53 -8.74 12.87
C GLY A 31 -67.76 -10.28 12.75
N PRO A 32 -68.17 -10.99 13.82
CA PRO A 32 -68.17 -10.61 15.27
C PRO A 32 -67.80 -11.74 16.29
N GLY A 33 -66.88 -11.48 17.25
CA GLY A 33 -66.78 -12.09 18.61
C GLY A 33 -66.66 -13.62 18.80
N PRO A 34 -66.73 -14.16 20.05
CA PRO A 34 -66.60 -13.52 21.37
C PRO A 34 -65.66 -14.26 22.37
N ALA A 35 -65.40 -13.65 23.55
CA ALA A 35 -65.05 -14.24 24.88
C ALA A 35 -63.85 -15.23 24.98
N GLU A 36 -63.13 -15.46 26.08
CA GLU A 36 -62.96 -14.96 27.47
C GLU A 36 -61.46 -15.30 27.78
N GLU A 37 -60.72 -14.78 28.75
CA GLU A 37 -60.99 -14.45 30.15
C GLU A 37 -59.79 -13.62 30.67
N SER A 38 -59.93 -12.89 31.78
CA SER A 38 -58.81 -12.32 32.55
C SER A 38 -59.03 -12.62 34.03
N PRO A 39 -57.97 -12.75 34.83
CA PRO A 39 -57.83 -11.74 35.89
C PRO A 39 -56.39 -11.35 36.29
N LEU A 40 -56.22 -10.07 36.62
CA LEU A 40 -55.23 -9.54 37.59
C LEU A 40 -55.85 -9.63 39.02
N PRO A 41 -55.25 -9.14 40.14
CA PRO A 41 -53.89 -8.61 40.40
C PRO A 41 -53.22 -9.17 41.68
N SER A 42 -51.95 -8.83 41.95
CA SER A 42 -51.47 -8.43 43.31
C SER A 42 -50.02 -7.88 43.32
N GLN A 43 -49.77 -6.96 44.26
CA GLN A 43 -48.49 -6.34 44.65
C GLN A 43 -48.05 -6.92 46.05
N PRO A 44 -46.94 -6.52 46.70
CA PRO A 44 -45.78 -5.69 46.29
C PRO A 44 -44.37 -6.24 46.71
N GLN A 45 -43.30 -5.48 46.38
CA GLN A 45 -42.00 -5.34 47.09
C GLN A 45 -41.18 -6.59 47.51
N GLN A 46 -39.90 -6.65 47.10
CA GLN A 46 -38.77 -6.13 47.90
C GLN A 46 -37.45 -6.07 47.10
N GLN A 47 -36.52 -5.21 47.55
CA GLN A 47 -35.17 -5.06 47.00
C GLN A 47 -34.21 -6.05 47.67
N TYR A 48 -33.37 -6.77 46.91
CA TYR A 48 -32.09 -7.28 47.42
C TYR A 48 -31.02 -7.33 46.30
N TYR A 49 -29.77 -7.09 46.70
CA TYR A 49 -28.60 -7.02 45.83
C TYR A 49 -28.20 -8.41 45.30
N GLN A 50 -27.67 -8.47 44.08
CA GLN A 50 -26.80 -9.57 43.64
C GLN A 50 -25.53 -9.03 42.96
N ASN A 51 -24.38 -9.46 43.49
CA ASN A 51 -23.09 -9.38 42.83
C ASN A 51 -22.76 -10.75 42.22
N GLY A 52 -22.23 -10.75 40.99
CA GLY A 52 -21.43 -11.85 40.42
C GLY A 52 -22.19 -13.07 39.89
N GLY A 53 -21.82 -13.54 38.70
CA GLY A 53 -22.34 -14.81 38.15
C GLY A 53 -22.32 -14.88 36.62
N HIS A 54 -21.19 -15.32 36.07
CA HIS A 54 -20.96 -15.51 34.62
C HIS A 54 -22.07 -16.24 33.84
N LYS A 55 -22.36 -15.76 32.62
CA LYS A 55 -22.74 -16.61 31.49
C LYS A 55 -22.07 -16.14 30.20
N MET A 56 -21.32 -17.05 29.57
CA MET A 56 -20.88 -16.94 28.18
C MET A 56 -22.06 -17.20 27.24
N PRO A 57 -22.11 -16.57 26.06
CA PRO A 57 -22.73 -17.16 24.89
C PRO A 57 -21.70 -17.48 23.80
N SER A 58 -21.95 -18.56 23.06
CA SER A 58 -21.12 -19.03 21.95
C SER A 58 -21.62 -18.49 20.60
N GLN A 59 -20.67 -18.32 19.67
CA GLN A 59 -20.80 -18.33 18.21
C GLN A 59 -21.58 -17.22 17.45
N ASN A 60 -20.92 -16.83 16.36
CA ASN A 60 -21.43 -16.24 15.10
C ASN A 60 -22.06 -14.84 15.16
N GLY A 61 -21.18 -13.83 15.11
CA GLY A 61 -21.46 -12.49 14.61
C GLY A 61 -20.24 -11.96 13.85
N SER A 62 -20.45 -11.24 12.74
CA SER A 62 -19.36 -10.71 11.90
C SER A 62 -18.44 -9.76 12.68
N PHE A 63 -17.14 -9.86 12.44
CA PHE A 63 -16.14 -8.98 13.05
C PHE A 63 -16.13 -7.60 12.37
N ALA A 64 -17.21 -6.84 12.55
CA ALA A 64 -17.23 -5.42 12.26
C ALA A 64 -16.38 -4.70 13.33
N ALA A 65 -15.08 -4.57 13.06
CA ALA A 65 -14.17 -3.81 13.90
C ALA A 65 -14.66 -2.36 14.00
N TYR A 66 -15.09 -1.95 15.18
CA TYR A 66 -15.43 -0.56 15.47
C TYR A 66 -14.16 0.28 15.47
N GLU A 67 -13.80 0.85 14.33
CA GLU A 67 -12.90 2.00 14.27
C GLU A 67 -13.55 3.18 15.01
N GLN A 68 -13.22 3.34 16.30
CA GLN A 68 -13.47 4.61 16.99
C GLN A 68 -12.51 5.66 16.44
N ARG A 69 -12.91 6.28 15.32
CA ARG A 69 -12.29 7.51 14.82
C ARG A 69 -12.38 8.58 15.89
N TYR A 70 -11.23 8.96 16.44
CA TYR A 70 -11.10 10.17 17.24
C TYR A 70 -11.19 11.40 16.32
N GLU A 71 -12.42 11.74 15.91
CA GLU A 71 -12.69 13.06 15.35
C GLU A 71 -12.40 14.12 16.41
N THR A 72 -11.40 14.96 16.16
CA THR A 72 -11.09 16.12 16.98
C THR A 72 -12.14 17.22 16.78
N ARG A 73 -13.36 16.95 17.27
CA ARG A 73 -14.40 17.97 17.43
C ARG A 73 -13.88 19.03 18.42
N PRO A 74 -13.98 20.34 18.13
CA PRO A 74 -13.62 21.36 19.12
C PRO A 74 -14.41 21.11 20.39
N VAL A 75 -13.71 20.98 21.52
CA VAL A 75 -14.31 20.60 22.80
C VAL A 75 -15.13 21.78 23.32
N GLN A 76 -16.40 21.83 22.93
CA GLN A 76 -17.42 22.45 23.78
C GLN A 76 -17.32 21.76 25.15
N PRO A 77 -17.27 22.52 26.26
CA PRO A 77 -17.20 21.91 27.58
C PRO A 77 -18.43 21.04 27.77
N ARG A 78 -18.24 19.71 27.76
CA ARG A 78 -19.30 18.73 28.00
C ARG A 78 -19.74 18.84 29.46
N ARG A 79 -20.63 19.80 29.74
CA ARG A 79 -21.49 19.75 30.91
C ARG A 79 -22.28 18.45 30.76
N SER A 80 -22.02 17.48 31.64
CA SER A 80 -22.89 16.32 31.79
C SER A 80 -24.32 16.83 31.97
N THR A 81 -25.25 16.33 31.17
CA THR A 81 -26.58 16.90 30.89
C THR A 81 -27.56 16.89 32.07
N MET A 82 -27.06 16.75 33.29
CA MET A 82 -27.81 16.60 34.54
C MET A 82 -27.39 17.61 35.63
N LEU A 83 -26.49 18.56 35.35
CA LEU A 83 -26.11 19.60 36.31
C LEU A 83 -27.03 20.83 36.22
N ASN A 84 -28.04 20.89 37.09
CA ASN A 84 -28.86 22.09 37.26
C ASN A 84 -28.09 23.16 38.05
N MET A 85 -27.38 24.05 37.34
CA MET A 85 -26.62 25.15 37.94
C MET A 85 -27.48 26.14 38.77
N ASN A 86 -28.80 26.08 38.65
CA ASN A 86 -29.73 26.94 39.40
C ASN A 86 -30.16 26.31 40.74
N ASP A 87 -29.75 25.08 41.05
CA ASP A 87 -29.96 24.46 42.36
C ASP A 87 -28.78 24.80 43.30
N PRO A 88 -28.97 25.69 44.31
CA PRO A 88 -27.90 26.07 45.22
C PRO A 88 -27.47 24.92 46.14
N VAL A 89 -28.33 23.94 46.41
CA VAL A 89 -28.02 22.81 47.30
C VAL A 89 -27.16 21.79 46.56
N ALA A 90 -27.56 21.40 45.34
CA ALA A 90 -26.74 20.50 44.51
C ALA A 90 -25.38 21.13 44.17
N MET A 91 -25.34 22.42 43.82
CA MET A 91 -24.08 23.13 43.57
C MET A 91 -23.20 23.23 44.82
N HIS A 92 -23.78 23.44 46.00
CA HIS A 92 -23.04 23.45 47.27
C HIS A 92 -22.48 22.05 47.61
N LEU A 93 -23.29 21.00 47.47
CA LEU A 93 -22.86 19.62 47.71
C LEU A 93 -21.71 19.22 46.79
N LEU A 94 -21.82 19.50 45.49
CA LEU A 94 -20.74 19.26 44.51
C LEU A 94 -19.46 20.04 44.86
N MET A 95 -19.61 21.29 45.35
CA MET A 95 -18.49 22.09 45.81
C MET A 95 -17.82 21.46 47.04
N GLU A 96 -18.59 21.04 48.05
CA GLU A 96 -18.05 20.43 49.27
C GLU A 96 -17.39 19.07 49.00
N THR A 97 -17.97 18.25 48.11
CA THR A 97 -17.36 17.01 47.61
C THR A 97 -16.04 17.29 46.89
N ALA A 98 -16.01 18.24 45.94
CA ALA A 98 -14.77 18.60 45.23
C ALA A 98 -13.68 19.12 46.19
N ILE A 99 -14.04 19.83 47.27
CA ILE A 99 -13.13 20.29 48.34
C ILE A 99 -12.62 19.13 49.21
N MET A 100 -13.43 18.08 49.39
CA MET A 100 -13.06 16.88 50.12
C MET A 100 -12.08 16.04 49.29
N ASP A 101 -12.40 15.80 48.02
CA ASP A 101 -11.58 14.98 47.11
C ASP A 101 -10.21 15.62 46.85
N SER A 102 -10.19 16.95 46.65
CA SER A 102 -8.94 17.72 46.44
C SER A 102 -8.08 17.90 47.70
N LYS A 103 -8.54 17.48 48.89
CA LYS A 103 -7.75 17.54 50.14
C LYS A 103 -6.46 16.71 50.08
N SER A 104 -6.43 15.68 49.23
CA SER A 104 -5.29 14.78 49.05
C SER A 104 -4.31 15.24 47.95
N PHE A 105 -4.60 16.34 47.26
CA PHE A 105 -3.78 16.79 46.13
C PHE A 105 -2.57 17.60 46.58
N GLU A 106 -1.42 17.29 45.99
CA GLU A 106 -0.14 17.93 46.26
C GLU A 106 -0.10 19.37 45.71
N ILE A 107 0.31 20.31 46.57
CA ILE A 107 0.59 21.70 46.17
C ILE A 107 2.09 21.79 45.86
N LEU A 108 2.41 21.60 44.58
CA LEU A 108 3.73 21.80 44.00
C LEU A 108 4.28 23.23 44.25
N SER A 109 5.60 23.37 44.27
CA SER A 109 6.25 24.67 44.30
C SER A 109 6.07 25.43 42.98
N PHE A 110 6.32 26.75 43.01
CA PHE A 110 6.23 27.60 41.82
C PHE A 110 7.21 27.17 40.72
N GLU A 111 8.43 26.75 41.09
CA GLU A 111 9.46 26.31 40.14
C GLU A 111 9.09 25.00 39.46
N GLU A 112 8.60 24.02 40.22
CA GLU A 112 8.10 22.74 39.69
C GLU A 112 6.88 22.95 38.79
N LEU A 113 5.97 23.87 39.15
CA LEU A 113 4.81 24.22 38.32
C LEU A 113 5.25 24.84 36.98
N GLU A 114 6.21 25.76 36.98
CA GLU A 114 6.76 26.36 35.75
C GLU A 114 7.60 25.35 34.95
N HIS A 115 8.25 24.39 35.59
CA HIS A 115 8.86 23.24 34.91
C HIS A 115 7.80 22.38 34.20
N LEU A 116 6.77 21.92 34.92
CA LEU A 116 5.69 21.10 34.35
C LEU A 116 4.91 21.83 33.25
N LYS A 117 4.70 23.15 33.35
CA LYS A 117 4.09 23.94 32.26
C LYS A 117 4.95 23.96 31.00
N ARG A 118 6.28 24.09 31.13
CA ARG A 118 7.23 24.01 30.00
C ARG A 118 7.27 22.60 29.42
N GLU A 119 7.35 21.58 30.27
CA GLU A 119 7.30 20.16 29.89
C GLU A 119 6.00 19.85 29.11
N ARG A 120 4.84 20.30 29.62
CA ARG A 120 3.55 20.17 28.94
C ARG A 120 3.55 20.80 27.54
N GLY A 121 4.09 22.01 27.41
CA GLY A 121 4.20 22.71 26.13
C GLY A 121 5.01 21.90 25.13
N PHE A 122 6.20 21.45 25.54
CA PHE A 122 7.09 20.60 24.75
C PHE A 122 6.44 19.25 24.37
N LEU A 123 5.87 18.54 25.35
CA LEU A 123 5.18 17.26 25.12
C LEU A 123 4.01 17.43 24.16
N ARG A 124 3.21 18.49 24.29
CA ARG A 124 2.10 18.76 23.37
C ARG A 124 2.58 18.96 21.94
N THR A 125 3.61 19.78 21.72
CA THR A 125 4.20 19.96 20.39
C THR A 125 4.76 18.64 19.84
N LYS A 126 5.40 17.83 20.69
CA LYS A 126 5.93 16.51 20.31
C LYS A 126 4.82 15.51 19.96
N VAL A 127 3.73 15.45 20.73
CA VAL A 127 2.53 14.62 20.45
C VAL A 127 1.87 15.07 19.15
N GLU A 128 1.68 16.37 18.93
CA GLU A 128 1.10 16.88 17.68
C GLU A 128 1.99 16.58 16.46
N GLY A 129 3.32 16.64 16.62
CA GLY A 129 4.29 16.23 15.60
C GLY A 129 4.23 14.72 15.29
N ALA A 130 4.32 13.89 16.33
CA ALA A 130 4.27 12.43 16.21
C ALA A 130 2.93 11.94 15.62
N LYS A 131 1.81 12.57 15.98
CA LYS A 131 0.50 12.28 15.36
C LYS A 131 0.45 12.63 13.87
N ARG A 132 1.09 13.72 13.44
CA ARG A 132 1.19 14.07 12.01
C ARG A 132 2.05 13.05 11.27
N GLN A 133 3.17 12.62 11.85
CA GLN A 133 4.03 11.58 11.29
C GLN A 133 3.30 10.23 11.19
N LEU A 134 2.66 9.77 12.27
CA LEU A 134 1.81 8.57 12.25
C LEU A 134 0.70 8.65 11.20
N GLY A 135 0.08 9.83 11.03
CA GLY A 135 -0.94 10.06 10.00
C GLY A 135 -0.39 10.07 8.56
N LEU A 136 0.91 10.30 8.36
CA LEU A 136 1.58 10.15 7.07
C LEU A 136 1.97 8.69 6.83
N GLU A 137 2.60 8.03 7.82
CA GLU A 137 3.00 6.62 7.73
C GLU A 137 1.77 5.71 7.53
N LYS A 138 0.64 5.96 8.21
CA LYS A 138 -0.62 5.24 7.95
C LYS A 138 -1.11 5.38 6.51
N LYS A 139 -0.97 6.56 5.90
CA LYS A 139 -1.32 6.78 4.49
C LYS A 139 -0.33 6.11 3.54
N MET A 140 0.95 6.00 3.92
CA MET A 140 1.92 5.23 3.16
C MET A 140 1.61 3.73 3.25
N PHE A 141 1.29 3.21 4.43
CA PHE A 141 0.83 1.83 4.60
C PHE A 141 -0.47 1.53 3.83
N GLU A 142 -1.45 2.44 3.85
CA GLU A 142 -2.66 2.32 3.01
C GLU A 142 -2.31 2.32 1.51
N ALA A 143 -1.38 3.18 1.07
CA ALA A 143 -0.91 3.20 -0.31
C ALA A 143 -0.13 1.92 -0.69
N GLU A 144 0.74 1.42 0.18
CA GLU A 144 1.49 0.17 0.00
C GLU A 144 0.56 -1.05 0.02
N GLN A 145 -0.48 -1.06 0.86
CA GLN A 145 -1.53 -2.08 0.85
C GLN A 145 -2.32 -2.03 -0.46
N LEU A 146 -2.64 -0.85 -0.99
CA LEU A 146 -3.24 -0.71 -2.32
C LEU A 146 -2.26 -1.17 -3.41
N MET A 147 -0.97 -0.82 -3.35
CA MET A 147 0.06 -1.28 -4.31
C MET A 147 0.30 -2.79 -4.25
N THR A 148 0.12 -3.41 -3.08
CA THR A 148 0.21 -4.87 -2.89
C THR A 148 -1.04 -5.58 -3.42
N ARG A 149 -2.22 -4.97 -3.27
CA ARG A 149 -3.49 -5.46 -3.88
C ARG A 149 -3.57 -5.21 -5.39
N LEU A 150 -2.91 -4.18 -5.90
CA LEU A 150 -2.83 -3.83 -7.33
C LEU A 150 -1.63 -4.46 -8.03
N SER A 151 -0.63 -4.97 -7.29
CA SER A 151 0.30 -5.96 -7.84
C SER A 151 -0.53 -7.16 -8.28
N PRO A 152 -0.44 -7.58 -9.55
CA PRO A 152 -1.24 -8.69 -10.03
C PRO A 152 -0.78 -9.98 -9.33
N ASN A 153 -1.59 -10.44 -8.38
CA ASN A 153 -1.67 -11.87 -8.13
C ASN A 153 -2.26 -12.49 -9.40
N ASP A 154 -1.41 -13.15 -10.20
CA ASP A 154 -1.79 -13.95 -11.37
C ASP A 154 -2.64 -15.16 -10.93
N VAL A 155 -3.90 -14.89 -10.59
CA VAL A 155 -4.94 -15.88 -10.39
C VAL A 155 -6.20 -15.39 -11.11
N ASN A 156 -6.43 -15.99 -12.27
CA ASN A 156 -7.64 -15.91 -13.09
C ASN A 156 -7.87 -14.60 -13.88
N ASP A 157 -7.11 -14.40 -14.97
CA ASP A 157 -7.74 -14.01 -16.23
C ASP A 157 -7.06 -14.64 -17.47
N ALA A 158 -7.50 -15.87 -17.80
CA ALA A 158 -7.05 -16.60 -18.98
C ALA A 158 -7.79 -16.17 -20.25
N ARG A 159 -7.67 -14.89 -20.66
CA ARG A 159 -7.93 -14.44 -22.05
C ARG A 159 -7.20 -13.14 -22.39
N GLN A 160 -6.24 -13.27 -23.32
CA GLN A 160 -5.59 -12.18 -24.08
C GLN A 160 -4.86 -11.09 -23.28
N ARG A 161 -3.51 -11.11 -23.29
CA ARG A 161 -2.68 -10.06 -23.94
C ARG A 161 -1.33 -10.62 -24.41
N ARG A 162 -0.74 -9.97 -25.42
CA ARG A 162 0.49 -10.37 -26.10
C ARG A 162 1.73 -10.23 -25.21
N PRO A 163 2.77 -11.08 -25.38
CA PRO A 163 4.00 -10.97 -24.61
C PRO A 163 4.81 -9.74 -25.02
N SER A 164 5.20 -8.91 -24.05
CA SER A 164 6.22 -7.88 -24.22
C SER A 164 7.58 -8.41 -23.76
N PHE A 165 8.59 -8.18 -24.59
CA PHE A 165 9.95 -8.72 -24.45
C PHE A 165 10.74 -7.94 -23.39
N CYS A 166 10.66 -8.35 -22.12
CA CYS A 166 11.72 -8.12 -21.12
C CYS A 166 11.47 -8.93 -19.83
N GLY A 167 12.22 -10.02 -19.63
CA GLY A 167 12.08 -10.84 -18.43
C GLY A 167 12.80 -10.25 -17.21
N ARG A 168 12.07 -9.96 -16.12
CA ARG A 168 12.65 -9.79 -14.78
C ARG A 168 11.82 -10.54 -13.73
N LYS A 169 12.56 -11.34 -12.95
CA LYS A 169 12.16 -12.35 -11.97
C LYS A 169 11.00 -11.96 -11.04
N SER A 170 10.21 -12.96 -10.62
CA SER A 170 9.15 -12.92 -9.60
C SER A 170 9.69 -12.71 -8.16
N SER A 171 10.60 -11.74 -7.99
CA SER A 171 11.14 -11.31 -6.70
C SER A 171 10.37 -10.12 -6.12
N GLY A 172 9.58 -9.43 -6.94
CA GLY A 172 8.88 -8.19 -6.55
C GLY A 172 7.79 -8.42 -5.50
N THR A 173 6.94 -9.43 -5.65
CA THR A 173 5.82 -9.69 -4.72
C THR A 173 6.31 -9.96 -3.30
N MET A 174 7.36 -10.79 -3.16
CA MET A 174 8.02 -11.09 -1.88
C MET A 174 8.82 -9.91 -1.30
N GLN A 175 9.08 -8.86 -2.09
CA GLN A 175 9.65 -7.61 -1.61
C GLN A 175 8.53 -6.68 -1.15
N SER A 176 7.50 -6.42 -1.96
CA SER A 176 6.32 -5.64 -1.57
C SER A 176 5.65 -6.14 -0.29
N GLU A 177 5.54 -7.47 -0.11
CA GLU A 177 4.96 -8.06 1.10
C GLU A 177 5.85 -7.85 2.35
N LYS A 178 7.17 -7.90 2.20
CA LYS A 178 8.12 -7.57 3.29
C LYS A 178 8.17 -6.09 3.60
N ASP A 179 8.07 -5.24 2.58
CA ASP A 179 8.01 -3.80 2.73
C ASP A 179 6.72 -3.40 3.47
N LEU A 180 5.58 -4.05 3.15
CA LEU A 180 4.30 -3.87 3.84
C LEU A 180 4.31 -4.34 5.30
N ILE A 181 5.00 -5.45 5.62
CA ILE A 181 5.21 -5.87 7.02
C ILE A 181 6.09 -4.83 7.73
N SER A 182 7.18 -4.39 7.10
CA SER A 182 8.11 -3.40 7.67
C SER A 182 7.44 -2.04 7.92
N SER A 183 6.50 -1.62 7.06
CA SER A 183 5.72 -0.39 7.26
C SER A 183 4.58 -0.58 8.27
N SER A 184 3.98 -1.78 8.37
CA SER A 184 3.07 -2.14 9.46
C SER A 184 3.74 -2.00 10.82
N ASP A 185 4.90 -2.64 11.00
CA ASP A 185 5.67 -2.61 12.25
C ASP A 185 6.06 -1.18 12.63
N LYS A 186 6.45 -0.37 11.64
CA LYS A 186 6.78 1.05 11.81
C LYS A 186 5.56 1.90 12.19
N VAL A 187 4.39 1.64 11.59
CA VAL A 187 3.12 2.29 11.96
C VAL A 187 2.71 1.92 13.38
N GLU A 188 2.90 0.66 13.79
CA GLU A 188 2.63 0.23 15.16
C GLU A 188 3.60 0.87 16.15
N GLN A 189 4.90 0.87 15.88
CA GLN A 189 5.91 1.53 16.72
C GLN A 189 5.60 3.03 16.91
N MET A 190 5.29 3.74 15.82
CA MET A 190 4.89 5.15 15.89
C MET A 190 3.56 5.36 16.65
N ALA A 191 2.65 4.38 16.65
CA ALA A 191 1.42 4.43 17.45
C ALA A 191 1.69 4.18 18.95
N GLN A 192 2.61 3.27 19.28
CA GLN A 192 3.07 3.02 20.65
C GLN A 192 3.79 4.27 21.22
N ASP A 193 4.67 4.91 20.44
CA ASP A 193 5.34 6.17 20.82
C ASP A 193 4.36 7.32 21.06
N VAL A 194 3.36 7.49 20.18
CA VAL A 194 2.28 8.48 20.40
C VAL A 194 1.55 8.19 21.71
N LYS A 195 1.19 6.93 21.99
CA LYS A 195 0.51 6.53 23.23
C LYS A 195 1.34 6.84 24.48
N ILE A 196 2.66 6.57 24.46
CA ILE A 196 3.58 6.87 25.58
C ILE A 196 3.69 8.39 25.81
N LEU A 197 3.81 9.18 24.73
CA LEU A 197 3.86 10.64 24.83
C LEU A 197 2.52 11.24 25.29
N GLU A 198 1.40 10.65 24.89
CA GLU A 198 0.06 11.04 25.34
C GLU A 198 -0.18 10.73 26.82
N THR A 199 0.18 9.54 27.30
CA THR A 199 0.02 9.19 28.73
C THR A 199 0.91 10.07 29.60
N ARG A 200 2.13 10.39 29.16
CA ARG A 200 2.99 11.35 29.86
C ARG A 200 2.41 12.77 29.86
N LEU A 201 1.85 13.23 28.74
CA LEU A 201 1.15 14.53 28.68
C LEU A 201 -0.05 14.58 29.63
N GLN A 202 -0.88 13.52 29.65
CA GLN A 202 -2.00 13.38 30.58
C GLN A 202 -1.54 13.36 32.05
N GLU A 203 -0.40 12.75 32.35
CA GLU A 203 0.16 12.75 33.70
C GLU A 203 0.59 14.16 34.14
N VAL A 204 1.27 14.90 33.27
CA VAL A 204 1.69 16.29 33.53
C VAL A 204 0.46 17.20 33.69
N ASP A 205 -0.54 17.10 32.81
CA ASP A 205 -1.80 17.84 32.95
C ASP A 205 -2.54 17.46 34.24
N ARG A 206 -2.57 16.17 34.63
CA ARG A 206 -3.14 15.71 35.90
C ARG A 206 -2.44 16.35 37.09
N ARG A 207 -1.09 16.38 37.13
CA ARG A 207 -0.32 17.01 38.21
C ARG A 207 -0.58 18.52 38.30
N ILE A 208 -0.62 19.22 37.15
CA ILE A 208 -0.96 20.65 37.09
C ILE A 208 -2.40 20.88 37.60
N MET A 209 -3.37 20.08 37.15
CA MET A 209 -4.76 20.17 37.61
C MET A 209 -4.89 19.91 39.11
N GLN A 210 -4.21 18.89 39.64
CA GLN A 210 -4.19 18.57 41.07
C GLN A 210 -3.63 19.73 41.90
N HIS A 211 -2.48 20.30 41.50
CA HIS A 211 -1.96 21.52 42.12
C HIS A 211 -3.00 22.66 42.08
N THR A 212 -3.63 22.94 40.93
CA THR A 212 -4.62 24.03 40.85
C THR A 212 -5.85 23.78 41.74
N ALA A 213 -6.33 22.54 41.81
CA ALA A 213 -7.45 22.17 42.68
C ALA A 213 -7.06 22.23 44.17
N GLY A 214 -5.85 21.79 44.53
CA GLY A 214 -5.28 21.92 45.88
C GLY A 214 -5.14 23.39 46.31
N VAL A 215 -4.63 24.27 45.45
CA VAL A 215 -4.55 25.72 45.71
C VAL A 215 -5.94 26.35 45.86
N LEU A 216 -6.91 25.98 45.00
CA LEU A 216 -8.30 26.45 45.12
C LEU A 216 -8.96 25.97 46.43
N GLN A 217 -8.69 24.72 46.84
CA GLN A 217 -9.16 24.15 48.10
C GLN A 217 -8.56 24.86 49.32
N PHE A 218 -7.25 25.09 49.30
CA PHE A 218 -6.48 25.75 50.35
C PHE A 218 -6.94 27.20 50.55
N THR A 219 -7.11 27.94 49.45
CA THR A 219 -7.57 29.34 49.47
C THR A 219 -9.05 29.47 49.85
N HIS A 220 -9.93 28.55 49.42
CA HIS A 220 -11.36 28.59 49.78
C HIS A 220 -11.61 28.43 51.29
N ARG A 221 -10.78 27.64 52.00
CA ARG A 221 -10.84 27.53 53.47
C ARG A 221 -10.42 28.83 54.18
N GLY A 222 -9.55 29.63 53.58
CA GLY A 222 -9.23 30.99 54.03
C GLY A 222 -10.36 31.98 53.78
N LEU A 223 -10.99 31.92 52.61
CA LEU A 223 -12.01 32.89 52.18
C LEU A 223 -13.28 32.85 53.07
N LYS A 224 -13.71 31.66 53.52
CA LYS A 224 -14.85 31.52 54.47
C LYS A 224 -14.65 32.25 55.81
N LYS A 225 -13.41 32.58 56.22
CA LYS A 225 -13.14 33.38 57.44
C LYS A 225 -13.30 34.89 57.23
N ASN A 226 -13.14 35.39 56.00
CA ASN A 226 -13.28 36.81 55.67
C ASN A 226 -14.73 37.20 55.32
N ILE A 227 -15.54 36.24 54.85
CA ILE A 227 -16.97 36.47 54.52
C ILE A 227 -17.80 36.85 55.76
N ARG A 228 -17.41 36.42 56.97
CA ARG A 228 -18.10 36.78 58.23
C ARG A 228 -17.84 38.22 58.74
N LYS A 229 -17.22 39.09 57.94
CA LYS A 229 -17.00 40.51 58.31
C LYS A 229 -17.81 41.53 57.51
N ASN A 230 -18.49 41.12 56.44
CA ASN A 230 -19.44 41.97 55.72
C ASN A 230 -20.86 41.44 55.92
N GLU A 231 -21.48 41.83 57.03
CA GLU A 231 -22.93 41.78 57.17
C GLU A 231 -23.58 42.78 56.18
N LEU A 232 -24.72 42.40 55.61
CA LEU A 232 -25.37 43.15 54.51
C LEU A 232 -25.94 44.49 54.97
N PRO A 233 -26.26 45.39 54.02
CA PRO A 233 -27.69 45.65 53.83
C PRO A 233 -28.17 45.66 52.37
N ARG A 234 -29.23 44.87 52.14
CA ARG A 234 -30.37 45.03 51.21
C ARG A 234 -30.23 45.98 50.00
N SER A 235 -30.38 45.42 48.79
CA SER A 235 -31.51 45.75 47.87
C SER A 235 -31.66 44.69 46.76
N PRO A 236 -32.87 44.43 46.21
CA PRO A 236 -33.15 43.22 45.43
C PRO A 236 -33.30 43.49 43.92
N GLU A 237 -32.29 44.06 43.26
CA GLU A 237 -32.39 44.35 41.82
C GLU A 237 -31.00 44.32 41.14
N SER A 238 -30.71 43.23 40.42
CA SER A 238 -29.73 43.15 39.30
C SER A 238 -29.61 41.72 38.76
N MET A 239 -30.68 41.23 38.12
CA MET A 239 -30.66 40.06 37.23
C MET A 239 -31.26 40.46 35.88
N ALA A 240 -30.70 41.49 35.24
CA ALA A 240 -31.09 41.91 33.91
C ALA A 240 -29.99 42.68 33.17
N SER A 241 -29.46 42.06 32.09
CA SER A 241 -28.96 42.72 30.86
C SER A 241 -27.74 43.69 30.99
N GLN A 242 -26.75 43.71 30.10
CA GLN A 242 -26.84 43.71 28.64
C GLN A 242 -25.58 43.16 27.95
N SER A 243 -25.76 42.83 26.66
CA SER A 243 -24.71 42.60 25.66
C SER A 243 -24.33 43.91 24.94
N ARG A 244 -23.25 43.89 24.14
CA ARG A 244 -22.65 44.95 23.29
C ARG A 244 -21.58 45.81 24.02
N SER A 245 -20.50 46.29 23.38
CA SER A 245 -20.07 46.24 21.95
C SER A 245 -18.55 46.44 21.80
N LEU A 246 -18.09 46.43 20.53
CA LEU A 246 -16.89 47.08 19.92
C LEU A 246 -15.77 46.12 19.45
N SER A 247 -15.08 46.34 18.33
CA SER A 247 -15.35 47.08 17.07
C SER A 247 -14.19 46.84 16.06
N GLY A 248 -14.40 47.09 14.76
CA GLY A 248 -13.35 47.08 13.71
C GLY A 248 -13.56 45.97 12.67
N THR A 249 -14.16 46.14 11.48
CA THR A 249 -14.15 47.17 10.40
C THR A 249 -12.87 47.23 9.55
N ASP A 250 -12.87 46.49 8.44
CA ASP A 250 -12.52 46.93 7.07
C ASP A 250 -12.76 45.74 6.11
N GLY A 251 -13.12 45.89 4.82
CA GLY A 251 -13.42 47.12 4.08
C GLY A 251 -13.00 47.05 2.61
N ALA A 252 -13.79 46.41 1.73
CA ALA A 252 -13.74 46.58 0.26
C ALA A 252 -14.95 45.90 -0.41
N SER A 253 -15.58 46.56 -1.39
CA SER A 253 -16.75 46.09 -2.12
C SER A 253 -16.52 46.03 -3.65
N ASP A 254 -17.52 45.45 -4.32
CA ASP A 254 -18.02 45.78 -5.68
C ASP A 254 -17.38 45.23 -6.98
N PHE A 255 -18.30 44.65 -7.78
CA PHE A 255 -18.47 44.77 -9.25
C PHE A 255 -17.54 43.99 -10.22
N ASP A 256 -17.96 43.57 -11.43
CA ASP A 256 -19.21 43.84 -12.19
C ASP A 256 -19.64 42.65 -13.08
N GLU A 257 -20.93 42.62 -13.46
CA GLU A 257 -21.61 41.69 -14.37
C GLU A 257 -21.32 41.97 -15.87
N ARG A 258 -20.04 41.94 -16.30
CA ARG A 258 -19.64 42.33 -17.68
C ARG A 258 -18.99 41.23 -18.52
N SER A 259 -19.62 40.06 -18.62
CA SER A 259 -19.17 39.02 -19.58
C SER A 259 -20.32 38.25 -20.27
N LEU A 260 -21.55 38.74 -20.20
CA LEU A 260 -22.59 38.37 -21.15
C LEU A 260 -22.65 39.41 -22.27
N TYR A 261 -22.69 38.92 -23.52
CA TYR A 261 -22.76 39.65 -24.81
C TYR A 261 -21.49 40.30 -25.36
N GLN A 262 -20.72 39.51 -26.12
CA GLN A 262 -20.17 39.95 -27.42
C GLN A 262 -20.03 38.74 -28.37
N VAL A 263 -20.44 38.93 -29.63
CA VAL A 263 -20.49 37.97 -30.77
C VAL A 263 -20.38 38.83 -32.04
N PRO A 264 -19.92 38.36 -33.24
CA PRO A 264 -18.98 37.29 -33.62
C PRO A 264 -17.76 37.87 -34.40
N ASP A 265 -16.97 37.04 -35.11
CA ASP A 265 -16.50 37.40 -36.46
C ASP A 265 -16.16 36.18 -37.36
N TYR A 266 -16.11 36.43 -38.67
CA TYR A 266 -16.48 35.53 -39.78
C TYR A 266 -15.56 34.36 -40.18
N VAL A 267 -16.22 33.39 -40.83
CA VAL A 267 -15.75 32.36 -41.77
C VAL A 267 -14.43 32.60 -42.51
N HIS A 268 -13.62 31.55 -42.63
CA HIS A 268 -12.81 31.31 -43.84
C HIS A 268 -12.60 29.82 -44.13
N ASP A 269 -12.62 29.53 -45.42
CA ASP A 269 -12.01 28.43 -46.16
C ASP A 269 -12.77 27.10 -46.38
N LEU A 270 -13.40 27.03 -47.57
CA LEU A 270 -13.88 25.82 -48.21
C LEU A 270 -13.54 25.87 -49.71
N ALA A 271 -12.25 25.73 -50.07
CA ALA A 271 -11.85 25.73 -51.48
C ALA A 271 -10.64 24.82 -51.80
N SER A 272 -10.88 23.51 -52.01
CA SER A 272 -10.07 22.70 -52.94
C SER A 272 -10.59 21.27 -53.15
N ARG A 273 -10.95 20.93 -54.40
CA ARG A 273 -10.41 19.83 -55.24
C ARG A 273 -11.38 19.43 -56.37
N SER A 274 -10.97 19.61 -57.62
CA SER A 274 -11.55 18.91 -58.78
C SER A 274 -10.57 18.86 -59.98
N SER A 275 -10.89 17.94 -60.92
CA SER A 275 -10.42 17.82 -62.32
C SER A 275 -9.16 17.01 -62.67
N ARG A 276 -9.19 16.48 -63.91
CA ARG A 276 -8.42 15.34 -64.45
C ARG A 276 -7.66 15.69 -65.75
N ARG A 277 -6.91 14.71 -66.26
CA ARG A 277 -6.02 14.67 -67.45
C ARG A 277 -6.65 15.02 -68.81
N ILE A 278 -5.83 15.51 -69.76
CA ILE A 278 -6.02 15.49 -71.23
C ILE A 278 -4.65 15.30 -71.93
N THR A 279 -4.57 14.52 -73.02
CA THR A 279 -3.86 14.77 -74.33
C THR A 279 -3.47 13.49 -75.08
N LYS A 280 -3.53 13.54 -76.42
CA LYS A 280 -3.17 12.46 -77.37
C LYS A 280 -2.89 13.06 -78.78
N ASP A 281 -2.19 12.28 -79.61
CA ASP A 281 -2.08 12.33 -81.09
C ASP A 281 -1.26 13.46 -81.79
N VAL A 282 -0.27 13.04 -82.60
CA VAL A 282 0.62 13.88 -83.46
C VAL A 282 0.74 13.34 -84.90
N GLN A 283 0.16 12.18 -85.21
CA GLN A 283 0.48 11.38 -86.41
C GLN A 283 -0.06 11.85 -87.80
N PRO A 284 -1.19 12.58 -87.97
CA PRO A 284 -1.74 12.82 -89.32
C PRO A 284 -0.98 13.87 -90.16
N ILE A 285 0.13 14.42 -89.64
CA ILE A 285 0.91 15.48 -90.29
C ILE A 285 2.11 14.91 -91.07
N GLU A 286 2.62 13.73 -90.71
CA GLU A 286 3.75 13.08 -91.40
C GLU A 286 3.32 12.43 -92.73
N ASP A 287 2.13 11.82 -92.78
CA ASP A 287 1.57 11.20 -94.01
C ASP A 287 1.42 12.20 -95.18
N VAL A 288 1.12 13.47 -94.87
CA VAL A 288 0.95 14.53 -95.88
C VAL A 288 2.28 14.91 -96.53
N ALA A 289 3.37 14.93 -95.76
CA ALA A 289 4.70 15.23 -96.27
C ALA A 289 5.20 14.14 -97.24
N LEU A 290 5.03 12.86 -96.87
CA LEU A 290 5.44 11.72 -97.70
C LEU A 290 4.72 11.68 -99.07
N ARG A 291 3.43 12.04 -99.10
CA ARG A 291 2.66 12.02 -100.35
C ARG A 291 3.03 13.14 -101.32
N LEU A 292 3.45 14.31 -100.81
CA LEU A 292 3.96 15.41 -101.63
C LEU A 292 5.32 15.09 -102.25
N GLN A 293 6.20 14.41 -101.50
CA GLN A 293 7.50 13.94 -102.02
C GLN A 293 7.30 12.99 -103.23
N HIS A 294 6.35 12.05 -103.14
CA HIS A 294 6.05 11.10 -104.22
C HIS A 294 5.56 11.76 -105.52
N LEU A 295 4.66 12.75 -105.43
CA LEU A 295 4.15 13.47 -106.60
C LEU A 295 5.25 14.26 -107.32
N ASN A 296 6.16 14.90 -106.58
CA ASN A 296 7.29 15.61 -107.17
C ASN A 296 8.22 14.68 -107.96
N THR A 297 8.50 13.47 -107.44
CA THR A 297 9.28 12.46 -108.18
C THR A 297 8.57 11.97 -109.44
N GLN A 298 7.24 11.82 -109.43
CA GLN A 298 6.48 11.39 -110.61
C GLN A 298 6.48 12.47 -111.71
N LEU A 299 6.31 13.74 -111.33
CA LEU A 299 6.31 14.87 -112.25
C LEU A 299 7.69 15.04 -112.93
N HIS A 300 8.79 14.93 -112.17
CA HIS A 300 10.15 14.91 -112.72
C HIS A 300 10.33 13.81 -113.78
N GLY A 301 9.78 12.61 -113.55
CA GLY A 301 9.80 11.51 -114.50
C GLY A 301 9.01 11.78 -115.79
N MET A 302 7.90 12.52 -115.73
CA MET A 302 7.14 12.92 -116.92
C MET A 302 7.87 13.97 -117.76
N ILE A 303 8.55 14.94 -117.12
CA ILE A 303 9.35 15.95 -117.84
C ILE A 303 10.54 15.29 -118.54
N GLN A 304 11.23 14.34 -117.90
CA GLN A 304 12.31 13.57 -118.53
C GLN A 304 11.86 12.71 -119.73
N GLN A 305 10.56 12.44 -119.88
CA GLN A 305 10.00 11.73 -121.03
C GLN A 305 9.58 12.65 -122.18
N ALA A 306 9.52 13.97 -121.97
CA ALA A 306 9.31 14.96 -123.02
C ALA A 306 10.65 15.32 -123.69
N PRO A 307 10.78 15.24 -125.04
CA PRO A 307 12.08 15.17 -125.71
C PRO A 307 12.86 16.50 -125.85
N LEU A 308 12.60 17.51 -125.00
CA LEU A 308 13.13 18.88 -125.17
C LEU A 308 13.56 19.60 -123.86
N ALA A 309 13.71 18.91 -122.73
CA ALA A 309 14.10 19.52 -121.44
C ALA A 309 15.51 19.11 -120.97
N GLU A 310 16.56 19.76 -121.49
CA GLU A 310 17.92 19.64 -120.95
C GLU A 310 18.10 20.52 -119.69
N HIS A 311 18.35 19.88 -118.53
CA HIS A 311 18.63 20.50 -117.21
C HIS A 311 17.40 21.07 -116.45
N PHE A 312 16.65 20.20 -115.77
CA PHE A 312 15.73 20.56 -114.69
C PHE A 312 16.24 19.98 -113.36
N GLU A 313 16.23 20.75 -112.26
CA GLU A 313 16.84 20.36 -110.99
C GLU A 313 16.16 19.16 -110.31
N ARG A 314 16.88 18.50 -109.40
CA ARG A 314 16.34 17.40 -108.58
C ARG A 314 15.44 17.96 -107.47
N PRO A 315 14.29 17.34 -107.15
CA PRO A 315 13.45 17.77 -106.04
C PRO A 315 14.18 17.68 -104.68
N PRO A 316 13.88 18.58 -103.72
CA PRO A 316 14.52 18.59 -102.40
C PRO A 316 14.11 17.41 -101.51
N ASP A 317 15.07 16.89 -100.73
CA ASP A 317 14.90 15.75 -99.82
C ASP A 317 14.74 16.17 -98.35
N SER A 318 14.01 15.39 -97.56
CA SER A 318 13.65 15.68 -96.16
C SER A 318 14.80 15.60 -95.13
N THR A 319 16.02 15.30 -95.58
CA THR A 319 17.24 15.14 -94.77
C THR A 319 18.27 16.25 -94.96
N ASP A 320 17.97 17.28 -95.75
CA ASP A 320 18.87 18.41 -96.02
C ASP A 320 19.05 19.32 -94.78
N GLU A 321 20.25 19.87 -94.58
CA GLU A 321 20.71 20.45 -93.28
C GLU A 321 19.89 21.65 -92.78
N GLY A 322 19.09 22.28 -93.65
CA GLY A 322 18.19 23.40 -93.30
C GLY A 322 16.74 23.02 -92.98
N LEU A 323 16.32 21.76 -93.19
CA LEU A 323 14.90 21.35 -93.19
C LEU A 323 14.52 20.31 -92.12
N GLN A 324 15.45 19.95 -91.24
CA GLN A 324 15.24 18.93 -90.23
C GLN A 324 14.31 19.42 -89.09
N GLY A 325 13.20 18.72 -88.86
CA GLY A 325 12.30 18.94 -87.71
C GLY A 325 11.21 20.03 -87.86
N ARG A 326 11.07 20.69 -89.02
CA ARG A 326 9.95 21.62 -89.30
C ARG A 326 9.11 21.15 -90.49
N VAL A 327 8.11 20.30 -90.23
CA VAL A 327 7.23 19.73 -91.29
C VAL A 327 6.57 20.81 -92.17
N GLY A 328 6.20 21.96 -91.58
CA GLY A 328 5.64 23.09 -92.34
C GLY A 328 6.59 23.69 -93.40
N ALA A 329 7.91 23.66 -93.16
CA ALA A 329 8.90 24.14 -94.13
C ALA A 329 9.11 23.13 -95.27
N GLN A 330 9.07 21.83 -94.97
CA GLN A 330 9.20 20.75 -95.95
C GLN A 330 8.04 20.77 -96.96
N ILE A 331 6.79 20.90 -96.49
CA ILE A 331 5.60 21.00 -97.34
C ILE A 331 5.70 22.18 -98.32
N GLN A 332 6.20 23.33 -97.87
CA GLN A 332 6.30 24.54 -98.70
C GLN A 332 7.36 24.42 -99.81
N ALA A 333 8.46 23.71 -99.54
CA ALA A 333 9.50 23.42 -100.54
C ALA A 333 9.01 22.45 -101.63
N HIS A 334 8.17 21.46 -101.30
CA HIS A 334 7.63 20.55 -102.31
C HIS A 334 6.63 21.23 -103.27
N LEU A 335 5.80 22.16 -102.79
CA LEU A 335 4.80 22.83 -103.62
C LEU A 335 5.39 23.76 -104.69
N THR A 336 6.49 24.46 -104.37
CA THR A 336 7.15 25.38 -105.32
C THR A 336 7.76 24.65 -106.52
N TYR A 337 8.34 23.48 -106.30
CA TYR A 337 8.89 22.60 -107.34
C TYR A 337 7.82 22.11 -108.33
N MET A 338 6.63 21.73 -107.82
CA MET A 338 5.55 21.16 -108.64
C MET A 338 5.00 22.17 -109.67
N ALA A 339 4.94 23.46 -109.31
CA ALA A 339 4.44 24.53 -110.16
C ALA A 339 5.31 24.76 -111.41
N GLN A 340 6.65 24.71 -111.25
CA GLN A 340 7.61 24.95 -112.33
C GLN A 340 7.58 23.86 -113.42
N GLY A 341 7.07 22.67 -113.10
CA GLY A 341 7.14 21.52 -114.00
C GLY A 341 5.98 21.37 -114.99
N LEU A 342 4.77 21.83 -114.65
CA LEU A 342 3.59 21.67 -115.51
C LEU A 342 3.63 22.59 -116.75
N GLU A 343 4.30 23.72 -116.65
CA GLU A 343 4.45 24.70 -117.73
C GLU A 343 5.22 24.13 -118.93
N ALA A 344 6.08 23.13 -118.72
CA ALA A 344 6.91 22.52 -119.76
C ALA A 344 6.19 21.52 -120.69
N LEU A 345 5.00 20.99 -120.31
CA LEU A 345 4.37 19.87 -121.03
C LEU A 345 3.35 20.28 -122.10
N GLY A 346 2.80 21.49 -122.04
CA GLY A 346 1.63 21.89 -122.85
C GLY A 346 1.90 22.13 -124.34
N THR A 347 3.15 22.07 -124.80
CA THR A 347 3.60 22.65 -126.08
C THR A 347 3.67 21.66 -127.27
N ALA A 348 2.91 20.54 -127.29
CA ALA A 348 3.29 19.36 -128.09
C ALA A 348 2.27 18.53 -128.95
N GLN A 349 0.99 18.89 -129.23
CA GLN A 349 -0.05 17.84 -129.57
C GLN A 349 -1.24 18.07 -130.62
N GLU A 350 -1.11 18.34 -131.95
CA GLU A 350 -2.32 18.67 -132.86
C GLU A 350 -2.50 17.94 -134.30
N SER A 351 -3.57 17.08 -134.63
CA SER A 351 -3.70 16.01 -135.79
C SER A 351 -5.08 15.61 -136.62
N MET A 352 -5.33 14.38 -137.27
CA MET A 352 -6.25 14.03 -138.51
C MET A 352 -6.92 12.56 -138.81
N SER A 353 -7.98 12.27 -139.71
CA SER A 353 -8.50 10.90 -140.33
C SER A 353 -9.83 10.78 -141.29
N ARG A 354 -10.21 9.67 -142.09
CA ARG A 354 -11.55 9.35 -142.89
C ARG A 354 -11.86 8.00 -143.78
N GLU A 355 -13.15 7.73 -144.30
CA GLU A 355 -13.82 6.95 -145.51
C GLU A 355 -14.21 5.37 -145.79
N ALA A 356 -15.26 4.96 -146.65
CA ALA A 356 -15.80 3.52 -147.01
C ALA A 356 -16.88 3.17 -148.24
N PRO A 357 -17.26 1.88 -148.68
CA PRO A 357 -18.06 1.40 -149.94
C PRO A 357 -19.08 0.08 -150.02
N GLY A 358 -19.78 -0.35 -151.17
CA GLY A 358 -20.60 -1.69 -151.41
C GLY A 358 -21.55 -2.01 -152.73
N GLN A 359 -22.10 -3.27 -153.08
CA GLN A 359 -23.00 -3.71 -154.31
C GLN A 359 -23.74 -5.18 -154.42
N SER A 360 -24.70 -5.58 -155.38
CA SER A 360 -25.47 -6.94 -155.60
C SER A 360 -26.29 -7.32 -156.99
N VAL A 361 -26.92 -8.55 -157.29
CA VAL A 361 -27.59 -9.03 -158.65
C VAL A 361 -28.87 -10.08 -158.79
N GLU A 362 -28.99 -11.06 -159.80
CA GLU A 362 -30.10 -11.97 -160.43
C GLU A 362 -31.08 -12.80 -159.52
N GLU A 363 -31.10 -12.50 -158.24
CA GLU A 363 -31.39 -13.49 -157.18
C GLU A 363 -32.89 -13.68 -156.83
N LEU A 364 -33.78 -12.91 -157.48
CA LEU A 364 -35.19 -12.73 -157.07
C LEU A 364 -36.07 -13.98 -157.21
N GLY A 365 -35.90 -14.79 -158.26
CA GLY A 365 -36.78 -15.94 -158.53
C GLY A 365 -36.64 -17.07 -157.49
N LEU A 366 -35.41 -17.31 -157.01
CA LEU A 366 -35.12 -18.27 -155.94
C LEU A 366 -35.70 -17.82 -154.58
N LEU A 367 -35.89 -16.52 -154.41
CA LEU A 367 -36.41 -15.93 -153.17
C LEU A 367 -37.86 -16.36 -152.91
N THR A 368 -38.73 -16.34 -153.94
CA THR A 368 -40.17 -16.63 -153.78
C THR A 368 -40.44 -18.04 -153.24
N ASN A 369 -39.84 -19.07 -153.84
CA ASN A 369 -40.02 -20.45 -153.40
C ASN A 369 -39.45 -20.69 -151.99
N LYS A 370 -38.34 -20.03 -151.65
CA LYS A 370 -37.74 -20.09 -150.32
C LYS A 370 -38.65 -19.46 -149.26
N LEU A 371 -39.30 -18.34 -149.57
CA LEU A 371 -40.23 -17.66 -148.67
C LEU A 371 -41.48 -18.51 -148.37
N GLN A 372 -42.03 -19.20 -149.36
CA GLN A 372 -43.16 -20.09 -149.14
C GLN A 372 -42.80 -21.30 -148.26
N GLY A 373 -41.65 -21.95 -148.51
CA GLY A 373 -41.13 -23.01 -147.64
C GLY A 373 -40.76 -22.54 -146.23
N MET A 374 -40.49 -21.25 -146.02
CA MET A 374 -40.36 -20.66 -144.68
C MET A 374 -41.73 -20.53 -144.00
N LEU A 375 -42.75 -20.04 -144.70
CA LEU A 375 -44.11 -19.90 -144.18
C LEU A 375 -44.67 -21.24 -143.68
N GLU A 376 -44.54 -22.30 -144.48
CA GLU A 376 -45.00 -23.66 -144.12
C GLU A 376 -44.34 -24.19 -142.85
N ARG A 377 -43.02 -24.00 -142.68
CA ARG A 377 -42.31 -24.40 -141.47
C ARG A 377 -42.82 -23.65 -140.23
N THR A 378 -43.15 -22.36 -140.40
CA THR A 378 -43.65 -21.52 -139.29
C THR A 378 -45.11 -21.79 -138.90
N ASN A 379 -45.92 -22.44 -139.74
CA ASN A 379 -47.32 -22.80 -139.41
C ASN A 379 -47.45 -23.75 -138.19
N SER A 380 -46.38 -24.43 -137.81
CA SER A 380 -46.36 -25.35 -136.66
C SER A 380 -46.31 -24.64 -135.29
N VAL A 381 -45.98 -23.34 -135.25
CA VAL A 381 -45.77 -22.60 -134.00
C VAL A 381 -46.83 -21.50 -133.81
N SER A 382 -47.67 -21.73 -132.79
CA SER A 382 -48.72 -20.86 -132.23
C SER A 382 -49.99 -20.63 -133.07
N LYS A 383 -51.11 -20.49 -132.36
CA LYS A 383 -52.48 -20.34 -132.87
C LYS A 383 -52.65 -19.10 -133.78
N SER A 384 -52.55 -19.29 -135.09
CA SER A 384 -52.95 -18.32 -136.11
C SER A 384 -53.95 -18.97 -137.09
N PRO A 385 -54.83 -18.22 -137.77
CA PRO A 385 -55.92 -18.82 -138.56
C PRO A 385 -55.41 -19.63 -139.74
N ILE A 386 -55.95 -20.84 -139.91
CA ILE A 386 -55.78 -21.67 -141.11
C ILE A 386 -56.55 -21.00 -142.26
N ILE A 387 -55.94 -20.90 -143.45
CA ILE A 387 -56.56 -20.33 -144.65
C ILE A 387 -56.31 -21.27 -145.83
N ASP A 388 -57.32 -21.42 -146.68
CA ASP A 388 -57.31 -22.29 -147.85
C ASP A 388 -56.11 -22.05 -148.79
N GLN A 389 -55.59 -23.16 -149.30
CA GLN A 389 -54.66 -23.19 -150.42
C GLN A 389 -55.50 -23.17 -151.71
N ASP A 390 -55.56 -22.04 -152.40
CA ASP A 390 -55.73 -21.93 -153.86
C ASP A 390 -55.65 -20.46 -154.28
N ALA A 391 -54.50 -20.05 -154.81
CA ALA A 391 -54.30 -18.77 -155.48
C ALA A 391 -53.30 -18.96 -156.64
N ASP A 392 -53.78 -18.84 -157.87
CA ASP A 392 -52.98 -19.10 -159.08
C ASP A 392 -51.79 -18.14 -159.23
N HIS A 393 -50.65 -18.68 -159.65
CA HIS A 393 -49.39 -17.97 -159.74
C HIS A 393 -49.18 -17.46 -161.18
N GLY A 394 -49.41 -16.15 -161.40
CA GLY A 394 -49.10 -15.51 -162.69
C GLY A 394 -47.59 -15.37 -162.94
N HIS A 395 -47.14 -15.67 -164.15
CA HIS A 395 -45.73 -15.69 -164.56
C HIS A 395 -45.06 -14.31 -164.74
N ASP A 396 -45.76 -13.20 -164.46
CA ASP A 396 -45.17 -11.86 -164.57
C ASP A 396 -44.32 -11.51 -163.34
N LEU A 397 -43.22 -10.78 -163.57
CA LEU A 397 -42.36 -10.23 -162.50
C LEU A 397 -43.19 -9.44 -161.46
N GLN A 398 -44.20 -8.71 -161.92
CA GLN A 398 -45.07 -7.91 -161.06
C GLN A 398 -45.99 -8.77 -160.16
N SER A 399 -46.54 -9.88 -160.67
CA SER A 399 -47.35 -10.80 -159.86
C SER A 399 -46.50 -11.61 -158.90
N GLN A 400 -45.30 -12.02 -159.31
CA GLN A 400 -44.34 -12.71 -158.43
C GLN A 400 -43.87 -11.81 -157.27
N LEU A 401 -43.60 -10.52 -157.55
CA LEU A 401 -43.31 -9.52 -156.52
C LEU A 401 -44.51 -9.32 -155.58
N ALA A 402 -45.72 -9.10 -156.10
CA ALA A 402 -46.92 -8.89 -155.30
C ALA A 402 -47.23 -10.09 -154.37
N TYR A 403 -47.15 -11.32 -154.88
CA TYR A 403 -47.32 -12.53 -154.06
C TYR A 403 -46.25 -12.60 -152.95
N SER A 404 -44.98 -12.42 -153.31
CA SER A 404 -43.88 -12.44 -152.33
C SER A 404 -44.02 -11.38 -151.24
N ALA A 405 -44.54 -10.19 -151.57
CA ALA A 405 -44.85 -9.14 -150.61
C ALA A 405 -45.94 -9.58 -149.62
N THR A 406 -47.04 -10.19 -150.08
CA THR A 406 -48.08 -10.69 -149.16
C THR A 406 -47.61 -11.81 -148.24
N VAL A 407 -46.69 -12.67 -148.70
CA VAL A 407 -46.06 -13.71 -147.87
C VAL A 407 -45.10 -13.10 -146.85
N LEU A 408 -44.32 -12.08 -147.26
CA LEU A 408 -43.41 -11.34 -146.38
C LEU A 408 -44.17 -10.56 -145.30
N ASP A 409 -45.24 -9.84 -145.63
CA ASP A 409 -46.04 -9.10 -144.65
C ASP A 409 -46.65 -10.02 -143.58
N ARG A 410 -47.12 -11.22 -143.98
CA ARG A 410 -47.61 -12.24 -143.05
C ARG A 410 -46.50 -12.79 -142.15
N LEU A 411 -45.31 -13.02 -142.71
CA LEU A 411 -44.15 -13.48 -141.93
C LEU A 411 -43.67 -12.39 -140.96
N ASN A 412 -43.67 -11.11 -141.38
CA ASN A 412 -43.31 -9.96 -140.55
C ASN A 412 -44.27 -9.81 -139.37
N GLN A 413 -45.60 -9.80 -139.62
CA GLN A 413 -46.60 -9.80 -138.55
C GLN A 413 -46.40 -10.97 -137.56
N ARG A 414 -45.95 -12.13 -138.05
CA ARG A 414 -45.63 -13.26 -137.16
C ARG A 414 -44.37 -12.99 -136.33
N VAL A 415 -43.30 -12.50 -136.94
CA VAL A 415 -42.08 -12.09 -136.23
C VAL A 415 -42.41 -11.06 -135.15
N ASP A 416 -43.25 -10.06 -135.44
CA ASP A 416 -43.69 -9.05 -134.47
C ASP A 416 -44.38 -9.69 -133.25
N THR A 417 -45.34 -10.59 -133.46
CA THR A 417 -45.98 -11.30 -132.32
C THR A 417 -45.01 -12.15 -131.49
N LEU A 418 -43.94 -12.67 -132.10
CA LEU A 418 -42.91 -13.43 -131.38
C LEU A 418 -41.93 -12.52 -130.64
N LEU A 419 -41.62 -11.34 -131.19
CA LEU A 419 -40.84 -10.31 -130.51
C LEU A 419 -41.59 -9.76 -129.30
N GLU A 420 -42.89 -9.47 -129.43
CA GLU A 420 -43.75 -9.09 -128.30
C GLU A 420 -43.77 -10.16 -127.20
N GLN A 421 -43.94 -11.44 -127.55
CA GLN A 421 -43.91 -12.54 -126.58
C GLN A 421 -42.55 -12.67 -125.89
N LYS A 422 -41.44 -12.55 -126.64
CA LYS A 422 -40.08 -12.59 -126.10
C LYS A 422 -39.80 -11.38 -125.19
N ASP A 423 -40.33 -10.20 -125.50
CA ASP A 423 -40.19 -9.00 -124.67
C ASP A 423 -41.04 -9.09 -123.39
N ILE A 424 -42.27 -9.64 -123.48
CA ILE A 424 -43.10 -9.94 -122.30
C ILE A 424 -42.40 -10.97 -121.39
N LEU A 425 -41.88 -12.06 -121.95
CA LEU A 425 -41.17 -13.10 -121.19
C LEU A 425 -39.88 -12.57 -120.54
N THR A 426 -39.10 -11.75 -121.25
CA THR A 426 -37.91 -11.12 -120.64
C THR A 426 -38.28 -10.14 -119.53
N ARG A 427 -39.37 -9.37 -119.67
CA ARG A 427 -39.89 -8.54 -118.57
C ARG A 427 -40.36 -9.39 -117.37
N GLN A 428 -41.05 -10.51 -117.60
CA GLN A 428 -41.46 -11.42 -116.52
C GLN A 428 -40.26 -12.06 -115.81
N ILE A 429 -39.26 -12.55 -116.55
CA ILE A 429 -38.02 -13.11 -115.99
C ILE A 429 -37.26 -12.04 -115.18
N GLN A 430 -37.18 -10.81 -115.69
CA GLN A 430 -36.54 -9.70 -115.01
C GLN A 430 -37.29 -9.31 -113.72
N GLN A 431 -38.62 -9.16 -113.79
CA GLN A 431 -39.45 -8.90 -112.61
C GLN A 431 -39.34 -10.02 -111.56
N GLN A 432 -39.29 -11.29 -111.98
CA GLN A 432 -39.16 -12.42 -111.04
C GLN A 432 -37.75 -12.48 -110.43
N ARG A 433 -36.70 -12.11 -111.17
CA ARG A 433 -35.34 -11.92 -110.62
C ARG A 433 -35.28 -10.75 -109.65
N GLU A 434 -35.94 -9.64 -109.93
CA GLU A 434 -36.00 -8.47 -109.04
C GLU A 434 -36.81 -8.75 -107.76
N LEU A 435 -37.92 -9.48 -107.86
CA LEU A 435 -38.72 -9.91 -106.72
C LEU A 435 -37.97 -10.91 -105.84
N ASN A 436 -37.32 -11.91 -106.45
CA ASN A 436 -36.49 -12.86 -105.71
C ASN A 436 -35.28 -12.15 -105.09
N SER A 437 -34.57 -11.30 -105.82
CA SER A 437 -33.43 -10.52 -105.29
C SER A 437 -33.83 -9.62 -104.12
N LYS A 438 -35.01 -8.99 -104.15
CA LYS A 438 -35.54 -8.22 -103.01
C LYS A 438 -35.89 -9.12 -101.82
N SER A 439 -36.50 -10.28 -102.07
CA SER A 439 -36.86 -11.24 -101.00
C SER A 439 -35.65 -11.92 -100.37
N ASP A 440 -34.64 -12.26 -101.18
CA ASP A 440 -33.37 -12.83 -100.73
C ASP A 440 -32.57 -11.79 -99.96
N ALA A 441 -32.47 -10.53 -100.44
CA ALA A 441 -31.81 -9.45 -99.70
C ALA A 441 -32.50 -9.14 -98.34
N GLN A 442 -33.82 -9.27 -98.26
CA GLN A 442 -34.56 -9.16 -96.99
C GLN A 442 -34.27 -10.34 -96.05
N ARG A 443 -34.18 -11.57 -96.58
CA ARG A 443 -33.81 -12.76 -95.78
C ARG A 443 -32.35 -12.68 -95.30
N ASP A 444 -31.42 -12.24 -96.15
CA ASP A 444 -30.01 -12.05 -95.80
C ASP A 444 -29.82 -10.96 -94.75
N ALA A 445 -30.59 -9.86 -94.81
CA ALA A 445 -30.61 -8.85 -93.77
C ALA A 445 -31.10 -9.44 -92.44
N HIS A 446 -32.25 -10.13 -92.44
CA HIS A 446 -32.80 -10.74 -91.23
C HIS A 446 -31.89 -11.84 -90.64
N ILE A 447 -31.18 -12.60 -91.48
CA ILE A 447 -30.17 -13.57 -91.03
C ILE A 447 -29.01 -12.85 -90.34
N ARG A 448 -28.55 -11.70 -90.85
CA ARG A 448 -27.50 -10.90 -90.20
C ARG A 448 -27.94 -10.39 -88.84
N ASP A 449 -29.14 -9.80 -88.77
CA ASP A 449 -29.72 -9.30 -87.52
C ASP A 449 -29.79 -10.43 -86.47
N LEU A 450 -30.29 -11.61 -86.85
CA LEU A 450 -30.31 -12.79 -85.96
C LEU A 450 -28.91 -13.28 -85.56
N THR A 451 -27.92 -13.23 -86.46
CA THR A 451 -26.54 -13.60 -86.09
C THR A 451 -25.89 -12.59 -85.15
N GLU A 452 -26.22 -11.30 -85.29
CA GLU A 452 -25.75 -10.24 -84.40
C GLU A 452 -26.39 -10.39 -83.00
N GLU A 453 -27.70 -10.62 -82.92
CA GLU A 453 -28.40 -10.95 -81.67
C GLU A 453 -27.83 -12.22 -80.99
N LEU A 454 -27.50 -13.27 -81.77
CA LEU A 454 -26.86 -14.48 -81.24
C LEU A 454 -25.44 -14.23 -80.74
N GLU A 455 -24.64 -13.41 -81.44
CA GLU A 455 -23.33 -13.01 -80.98
C GLU A 455 -23.38 -12.17 -79.70
N GLU A 456 -24.33 -11.23 -79.60
CA GLU A 456 -24.55 -10.44 -78.37
C GLU A 456 -24.99 -11.32 -77.20
N ALA A 457 -25.92 -12.26 -77.42
CA ALA A 457 -26.33 -13.24 -76.42
C ALA A 457 -25.15 -14.12 -75.96
N GLN A 458 -24.30 -14.59 -76.88
CA GLN A 458 -23.09 -15.34 -76.55
C GLN A 458 -22.07 -14.50 -75.76
N LYS A 459 -21.87 -13.23 -76.13
CA LYS A 459 -21.00 -12.29 -75.39
C LYS A 459 -21.52 -12.06 -73.97
N LEU A 460 -22.84 -11.88 -73.80
CA LEU A 460 -23.47 -11.70 -72.48
C LEU A 460 -23.37 -12.98 -71.63
N GLN A 461 -23.62 -14.15 -72.21
CA GLN A 461 -23.46 -15.43 -71.52
C GLN A 461 -22.01 -15.65 -71.07
N ALA A 462 -21.03 -15.40 -71.96
CA ALA A 462 -19.61 -15.51 -71.62
C ALA A 462 -19.12 -14.49 -70.56
N MET A 463 -19.85 -13.39 -70.34
CA MET A 463 -19.63 -12.50 -69.20
C MET A 463 -20.25 -13.07 -67.93
N SER A 464 -21.50 -13.55 -67.99
CA SER A 464 -22.17 -14.21 -66.85
C SER A 464 -21.41 -15.45 -66.35
N ASP A 465 -20.82 -16.24 -67.26
CA ASP A 465 -20.03 -17.42 -66.90
C ASP A 465 -18.73 -17.03 -66.16
N LYS A 466 -18.10 -15.90 -66.53
CA LYS A 466 -16.93 -15.36 -65.81
C LYS A 466 -17.30 -14.84 -64.42
N ASP A 467 -18.44 -14.17 -64.29
CA ASP A 467 -18.92 -13.67 -62.99
C ASP A 467 -19.33 -14.84 -62.08
N MET A 468 -19.91 -15.90 -62.65
CA MET A 468 -20.16 -17.16 -61.95
C MET A 468 -18.87 -17.86 -61.51
N GLN A 469 -17.83 -17.88 -62.35
CA GLN A 469 -16.51 -18.40 -61.95
C GLN A 469 -15.88 -17.57 -60.82
N GLN A 470 -15.88 -16.25 -60.94
CA GLN A 470 -15.34 -15.36 -59.88
C GLN A 470 -16.07 -15.53 -58.55
N THR A 471 -17.39 -15.72 -58.56
CA THR A 471 -18.16 -15.97 -57.32
C THR A 471 -17.93 -17.37 -56.76
N GLN A 472 -17.73 -18.39 -57.60
CA GLN A 472 -17.29 -19.73 -57.16
C GLN A 472 -15.89 -19.70 -56.54
N ASP A 473 -14.93 -19.00 -57.15
CA ASP A 473 -13.57 -18.83 -56.61
C ASP A 473 -13.58 -18.09 -55.26
N GLN A 474 -14.39 -17.03 -55.13
CA GLN A 474 -14.58 -16.32 -53.87
C GLN A 474 -15.19 -17.21 -52.78
N LEU A 475 -16.18 -18.04 -53.12
CA LEU A 475 -16.75 -19.03 -52.19
C LEU A 475 -15.72 -20.10 -51.79
N GLY A 476 -14.88 -20.55 -52.72
CA GLY A 476 -13.78 -21.47 -52.44
C GLY A 476 -12.79 -20.89 -51.43
N LEU A 477 -12.35 -19.64 -51.63
CA LEU A 477 -11.46 -18.93 -50.71
C LEU A 477 -12.09 -18.73 -49.32
N LEU A 478 -13.38 -18.39 -49.25
CA LEU A 478 -14.10 -18.25 -47.98
C LEU A 478 -14.25 -19.60 -47.25
N MET A 479 -14.47 -20.68 -47.98
CA MET A 479 -14.54 -22.03 -47.41
C MET A 479 -13.19 -22.50 -46.88
N GLU A 480 -12.09 -22.23 -47.61
CA GLU A 480 -10.73 -22.50 -47.13
C GLU A 480 -10.41 -21.71 -45.85
N GLN A 481 -10.74 -20.41 -45.81
CA GLN A 481 -10.58 -19.58 -44.61
C GLN A 481 -11.38 -20.10 -43.41
N LEU A 482 -12.62 -20.57 -43.65
CA LEU A 482 -13.46 -21.16 -42.62
C LEU A 482 -12.83 -22.45 -42.04
N ASP A 483 -12.29 -23.31 -42.89
CA ASP A 483 -11.69 -24.57 -42.43
C ASP A 483 -10.32 -24.36 -41.76
N GLN A 484 -9.52 -23.39 -42.23
CA GLN A 484 -8.32 -22.94 -41.52
C GLN A 484 -8.68 -22.35 -40.13
N ALA A 485 -9.75 -21.57 -40.03
CA ALA A 485 -10.22 -21.01 -38.75
C ALA A 485 -10.66 -22.11 -37.77
N LYS A 486 -11.45 -23.11 -38.23
CA LYS A 486 -11.84 -24.26 -37.40
C LYS A 486 -10.66 -25.10 -36.93
N GLN A 487 -9.65 -25.32 -37.80
CA GLN A 487 -8.44 -26.05 -37.40
C GLN A 487 -7.65 -25.30 -36.31
N ASN A 488 -7.53 -23.98 -36.45
CA ASN A 488 -6.91 -23.13 -35.42
C ASN A 488 -7.69 -23.14 -34.10
N GLU A 489 -9.03 -23.12 -34.16
CA GLU A 489 -9.90 -23.24 -32.98
C GLU A 489 -9.70 -24.57 -32.27
N GLN A 490 -9.68 -25.70 -32.98
CA GLN A 490 -9.42 -27.02 -32.39
C GLN A 490 -8.01 -27.16 -31.79
N LEU A 491 -7.00 -26.50 -32.37
CA LEU A 491 -5.64 -26.47 -31.81
C LEU A 491 -5.59 -25.63 -30.54
N LEU A 492 -6.25 -24.46 -30.54
CA LEU A 492 -6.37 -23.61 -29.36
C LEU A 492 -7.15 -24.30 -28.24
N GLU A 493 -8.27 -24.97 -28.53
CA GLU A 493 -9.07 -25.71 -27.55
C GLU A 493 -8.26 -26.85 -26.91
N LYS A 494 -7.52 -27.63 -27.71
CA LYS A 494 -6.61 -28.68 -27.19
C LYS A 494 -5.46 -28.09 -26.36
N GLN A 495 -4.91 -26.95 -26.76
CA GLN A 495 -3.83 -26.29 -26.05
C GLN A 495 -4.30 -25.69 -24.71
N VAL A 496 -5.47 -25.03 -24.70
CA VAL A 496 -6.12 -24.49 -23.49
C VAL A 496 -6.50 -25.63 -22.56
N GLY A 497 -7.21 -26.66 -23.01
CA GLY A 497 -7.58 -27.80 -22.15
C GLY A 497 -6.37 -28.54 -21.54
N MET A 498 -5.26 -28.66 -22.27
CA MET A 498 -4.02 -29.23 -21.73
C MET A 498 -3.28 -28.27 -20.78
N GLN A 499 -3.36 -26.95 -20.99
CA GLN A 499 -2.82 -25.96 -20.05
C GLN A 499 -3.64 -25.89 -18.77
N ASP A 500 -4.98 -25.87 -18.88
CA ASP A 500 -5.91 -25.88 -17.76
C ASP A 500 -5.74 -27.14 -16.90
N SER A 501 -5.62 -28.32 -17.52
CA SER A 501 -5.34 -29.57 -16.79
C SER A 501 -4.01 -29.50 -16.01
N LYS A 502 -2.95 -28.94 -16.60
CA LYS A 502 -1.64 -28.81 -15.94
C LYS A 502 -1.65 -27.73 -14.85
N ALA A 503 -2.37 -26.62 -15.07
CA ALA A 503 -2.57 -25.58 -14.08
C ALA A 503 -3.35 -26.10 -12.87
N LEU A 504 -4.40 -26.89 -13.10
CA LEU A 504 -5.23 -27.48 -12.06
C LEU A 504 -4.50 -28.59 -11.28
N GLU A 505 -3.63 -29.37 -11.93
CA GLU A 505 -2.71 -30.29 -11.24
C GLU A 505 -1.65 -29.55 -10.40
N ALA A 506 -1.05 -28.48 -10.95
CA ALA A 506 -0.07 -27.66 -10.24
C ALA A 506 -0.71 -26.96 -9.03
N GLU A 507 -1.90 -26.39 -9.18
CA GLU A 507 -2.65 -25.79 -8.08
C GLU A 507 -3.03 -26.85 -7.02
N ARG A 508 -3.48 -28.03 -7.43
CA ARG A 508 -3.80 -29.12 -6.50
C ARG A 508 -2.58 -29.60 -5.71
N ASN A 509 -1.40 -29.63 -6.33
CA ASN A 509 -0.15 -29.98 -5.64
C ASN A 509 0.31 -28.86 -4.70
N ALA A 510 0.27 -27.60 -5.13
CA ALA A 510 0.57 -26.45 -4.27
C ALA A 510 -0.38 -26.35 -3.06
N ARG A 511 -1.68 -26.63 -3.25
CA ARG A 511 -2.66 -26.73 -2.16
C ARG A 511 -2.30 -27.85 -1.17
N LYS A 512 -1.93 -29.04 -1.65
CA LYS A 512 -1.47 -30.16 -0.78
C LYS A 512 -0.19 -29.82 -0.02
N GLU A 513 0.79 -29.18 -0.66
CA GLU A 513 2.04 -28.76 0.00
C GLU A 513 1.78 -27.71 1.09
N ASN A 514 0.89 -26.76 0.83
CA ASN A 514 0.47 -25.76 1.83
C ASN A 514 -0.34 -26.40 2.97
N GLU A 515 -1.24 -27.34 2.66
CA GLU A 515 -1.99 -28.13 3.65
C GLU A 515 -1.04 -28.93 4.54
N ALA A 516 -0.05 -29.63 3.96
CA ALA A 516 0.97 -30.38 4.69
C ALA A 516 1.85 -29.48 5.59
N ARG A 517 2.20 -28.27 5.13
CA ARG A 517 2.93 -27.29 5.95
C ARG A 517 2.09 -26.77 7.11
N LEU A 518 0.82 -26.44 6.86
CA LEU A 518 -0.11 -25.98 7.90
C LEU A 518 -0.36 -27.06 8.95
N THR A 519 -0.53 -28.33 8.54
CA THR A 519 -0.66 -29.43 9.50
C THR A 519 0.60 -29.63 10.33
N GLN A 520 1.80 -29.58 9.72
CA GLN A 520 3.07 -29.65 10.45
C GLN A 520 3.25 -28.49 11.44
N GLU A 521 2.87 -27.26 11.08
CA GLU A 521 2.96 -26.13 12.00
C GLU A 521 1.91 -26.23 13.13
N ILE A 522 0.71 -26.75 12.85
CA ILE A 522 -0.29 -27.04 13.88
C ILE A 522 0.22 -28.11 14.85
N GLU A 523 0.81 -29.20 14.36
CA GLU A 523 1.41 -30.27 15.18
C GLU A 523 2.58 -29.72 16.02
N ALA A 524 3.48 -28.92 15.43
CA ALA A 524 4.57 -28.28 16.16
C ALA A 524 4.08 -27.32 17.26
N ARG A 525 3.04 -26.52 16.97
CA ARG A 525 2.41 -25.64 17.97
C ARG A 525 1.67 -26.42 19.05
N GLN A 526 1.05 -27.57 18.73
CA GLN A 526 0.44 -28.46 19.72
C GLN A 526 1.50 -29.07 20.64
N HIS A 527 2.63 -29.54 20.10
CA HIS A 527 3.75 -30.03 20.89
C HIS A 527 4.31 -28.94 21.83
N ALA A 528 4.60 -27.75 21.31
CA ALA A 528 5.05 -26.62 22.13
C ALA A 528 4.02 -26.23 23.23
N PHE A 529 2.72 -26.31 22.93
CA PHE A 529 1.67 -26.08 23.93
C PHE A 529 1.67 -27.17 25.02
N THR A 530 1.85 -28.45 24.67
CA THR A 530 1.95 -29.53 25.67
C THR A 530 3.21 -29.42 26.54
N GLU A 531 4.33 -28.95 25.98
CA GLU A 531 5.57 -28.72 26.72
C GLU A 531 5.41 -27.54 27.70
N LEU A 532 4.86 -26.41 27.25
CA LEU A 532 4.53 -25.27 28.10
C LEU A 532 3.51 -25.63 29.20
N GLN A 533 2.54 -26.50 28.90
CA GLN A 533 1.58 -26.99 29.90
C GLN A 533 2.26 -27.88 30.95
N ALA A 534 3.22 -28.72 30.55
CA ALA A 534 4.00 -29.53 31.47
C ALA A 534 4.92 -28.67 32.35
N ASP A 535 5.56 -27.65 31.80
CA ASP A 535 6.38 -26.71 32.58
C ASP A 535 5.54 -25.84 33.52
N HIS A 536 4.36 -25.40 33.10
CA HIS A 536 3.42 -24.71 33.98
C HIS A 536 2.99 -25.62 35.16
N ALA A 537 2.75 -26.91 34.91
CA ALA A 537 2.45 -27.87 35.97
C ALA A 537 3.64 -28.08 36.94
N LYS A 538 4.89 -28.13 36.44
CA LYS A 538 6.09 -28.16 37.29
C LYS A 538 6.17 -26.90 38.18
N ILE A 539 6.00 -25.72 37.59
CA ILE A 539 6.04 -24.43 38.31
C ILE A 539 4.94 -24.36 39.38
N GLN A 540 3.73 -24.87 39.08
CA GLN A 540 2.65 -24.94 40.06
C GLN A 540 2.98 -25.89 41.22
N ASN A 541 3.52 -27.09 40.94
CA ASN A 541 3.94 -28.03 41.98
C ASN A 541 5.09 -27.46 42.85
N ASP A 542 6.09 -26.83 42.23
CA ASP A 542 7.20 -26.18 42.94
C ASP A 542 6.71 -25.01 43.82
N PHE A 543 5.74 -24.24 43.34
CA PHE A 543 5.11 -23.17 44.11
C PHE A 543 4.29 -23.73 45.27
N GLU A 544 3.54 -24.81 45.06
CA GLU A 544 2.77 -25.46 46.12
C GLU A 544 3.68 -26.07 47.19
N LEU A 545 4.76 -26.75 46.81
CA LEU A 545 5.78 -27.27 47.73
C LEU A 545 6.43 -26.16 48.56
N LYS A 546 6.79 -25.02 47.93
CA LYS A 546 7.34 -23.85 48.64
C LYS A 546 6.31 -23.24 49.59
N SER A 547 5.05 -23.13 49.16
CA SER A 547 3.94 -22.64 49.99
C SER A 547 3.71 -23.53 51.22
N GLN A 548 3.68 -24.86 51.04
CA GLN A 548 3.57 -25.83 52.14
C GLN A 548 4.78 -25.75 53.09
N SER A 549 6.00 -25.59 52.56
CA SER A 549 7.20 -25.41 53.39
C SER A 549 7.17 -24.11 54.20
N HIS A 550 6.71 -23.00 53.61
CA HIS A 550 6.53 -21.74 54.35
C HIS A 550 5.41 -21.81 55.40
N LEU A 551 4.32 -22.55 55.13
CA LEU A 551 3.28 -22.81 56.13
C LEU A 551 3.82 -23.66 57.30
N GLN A 552 4.66 -24.66 57.03
CA GLN A 552 5.35 -25.42 58.09
C GLN A 552 6.27 -24.51 58.91
N GLN A 553 7.12 -23.69 58.27
CA GLN A 553 7.99 -22.72 58.95
C GLN A 553 7.20 -21.72 59.81
N LEU A 554 6.06 -21.22 59.32
CA LEU A 554 5.18 -20.34 60.09
C LEU A 554 4.60 -21.07 61.30
N ASN A 555 4.13 -22.31 61.15
CA ASN A 555 3.61 -23.11 62.25
C ASN A 555 4.70 -23.36 63.31
N ASP A 556 5.90 -23.78 62.91
CA ASP A 556 7.03 -24.01 63.80
C ASP A 556 7.42 -22.74 64.57
N VAL A 557 7.45 -21.59 63.89
CA VAL A 557 7.70 -20.28 64.53
C VAL A 557 6.56 -19.89 65.49
N THR A 558 5.29 -20.16 65.17
CA THR A 558 4.19 -19.91 66.12
C THR A 558 4.28 -20.79 67.36
N VAL A 559 4.59 -22.09 67.22
CA VAL A 559 4.77 -23.00 68.35
C VAL A 559 5.97 -22.59 69.20
N ALA A 560 7.10 -22.22 68.58
CA ALA A 560 8.27 -21.72 69.29
C ALA A 560 7.97 -20.41 70.05
N LYS A 561 7.18 -19.51 69.45
CA LYS A 561 6.72 -18.28 70.10
C LYS A 561 5.81 -18.56 71.30
N GLU A 562 4.83 -19.44 71.16
CA GLU A 562 3.94 -19.84 72.26
C GLU A 562 4.71 -20.48 73.42
N GLN A 563 5.69 -21.34 73.12
CA GLN A 563 6.58 -21.92 74.13
C GLN A 563 7.43 -20.86 74.84
N ALA A 564 7.96 -19.88 74.11
CA ALA A 564 8.72 -18.77 74.69
C ALA A 564 7.83 -17.85 75.57
N GLU A 565 6.59 -17.58 75.15
CA GLU A 565 5.62 -16.82 75.94
C GLU A 565 5.23 -17.56 77.24
N LEU A 566 5.05 -18.88 77.20
CA LEU A 566 4.81 -19.70 78.40
C LEU A 566 6.02 -19.72 79.36
N GLN A 567 7.24 -19.83 78.83
CA GLN A 567 8.46 -19.74 79.66
C GLN A 567 8.64 -18.36 80.29
N ALA A 568 8.32 -17.29 79.55
CA ALA A 568 8.35 -15.93 80.06
C ALA A 568 7.31 -15.71 81.18
N GLN A 569 6.11 -16.27 81.04
CA GLN A 569 5.08 -16.25 82.09
C GLN A 569 5.53 -17.01 83.34
N GLN A 570 6.03 -18.25 83.20
CA GLN A 570 6.55 -19.03 84.33
C GLN A 570 7.66 -18.29 85.08
N LYS A 571 8.58 -17.64 84.36
CA LYS A 571 9.65 -16.83 84.96
C LYS A 571 9.13 -15.55 85.61
N HIS A 572 8.02 -14.98 85.13
CA HIS A 572 7.37 -13.85 85.78
C HIS A 572 6.72 -14.26 87.11
N ASP A 573 5.99 -15.38 87.12
CA ASP A 573 5.35 -15.93 88.32
C ASP A 573 6.39 -16.33 89.39
N GLU A 574 7.50 -16.95 88.99
CA GLU A 574 8.65 -17.24 89.87
C GLU A 574 9.24 -15.96 90.49
N LEU A 575 9.41 -14.89 89.69
CA LEU A 575 9.92 -13.60 90.18
C LEU A 575 8.94 -12.91 91.13
N GLU A 576 7.62 -12.99 90.88
CA GLU A 576 6.61 -12.43 91.79
C GLU A 576 6.57 -13.20 93.12
N ALA A 577 6.73 -14.52 93.09
CA ALA A 577 6.85 -15.34 94.30
C ALA A 577 8.09 -14.98 95.12
N LEU A 578 9.25 -14.86 94.47
CA LEU A 578 10.51 -14.47 95.12
C LEU A 578 10.45 -13.03 95.67
N GLN A 579 9.75 -12.11 95.01
CA GLN A 579 9.52 -10.76 95.52
C GLN A 579 8.65 -10.75 96.79
N LYS A 580 7.64 -11.63 96.87
CA LYS A 580 6.82 -11.78 98.09
C LYS A 580 7.64 -12.36 99.24
N GLU A 581 8.43 -13.40 98.99
CA GLU A 581 9.34 -13.96 100.00
C GLU A 581 10.36 -12.91 100.48
N MET A 582 10.89 -12.08 99.57
CA MET A 582 11.77 -10.97 99.92
C MET A 582 11.07 -9.94 100.82
N GLN A 583 9.83 -9.55 100.51
CA GLN A 583 9.04 -8.64 101.34
C GLN A 583 8.70 -9.23 102.71
N ASP A 584 8.38 -10.52 102.79
CA ASP A 584 8.12 -11.23 104.04
C ASP A 584 9.40 -11.27 104.90
N MET A 585 10.55 -11.57 104.30
CA MET A 585 11.86 -11.57 104.98
C MET A 585 12.27 -10.15 105.41
N GLU A 586 12.04 -9.12 104.60
CA GLU A 586 12.23 -7.72 105.00
C GLU A 586 11.34 -7.36 106.19
N SER A 587 10.07 -7.80 106.19
CA SER A 587 9.15 -7.56 107.31
C SER A 587 9.61 -8.27 108.59
N GLN A 588 10.14 -9.49 108.48
CA GLN A 588 10.74 -10.22 109.61
C GLN A 588 12.01 -9.55 110.12
N VAL A 589 12.88 -9.04 109.23
CA VAL A 589 14.06 -8.27 109.64
C VAL A 589 13.65 -7.00 110.39
N VAL A 590 12.61 -6.29 109.93
CA VAL A 590 12.06 -5.14 110.66
C VAL A 590 11.50 -5.55 112.02
N GLN A 591 10.75 -6.66 112.12
CA GLN A 591 10.24 -7.18 113.40
C GLN A 591 11.39 -7.57 114.36
N PHE A 592 12.35 -8.38 113.92
CA PHE A 592 13.51 -8.73 114.74
C PHE A 592 14.35 -7.52 115.12
N GLN A 593 14.43 -6.49 114.26
CA GLN A 593 15.11 -5.24 114.58
C GLN A 593 14.35 -4.44 115.65
N THR A 594 13.01 -4.38 115.61
CA THR A 594 12.22 -3.72 116.66
C THR A 594 12.29 -4.50 117.98
N GLU A 595 12.13 -5.82 117.95
CA GLU A 595 12.33 -6.70 119.13
C GLU A 595 13.72 -6.52 119.74
N LEU A 596 14.78 -6.49 118.92
CA LEU A 596 16.15 -6.26 119.36
C LEU A 596 16.35 -4.84 119.93
N THR A 597 15.63 -3.82 119.47
CA THR A 597 15.64 -2.50 120.13
C THR A 597 14.87 -2.48 121.45
N MET A 598 13.74 -3.19 121.55
CA MET A 598 12.98 -3.32 122.79
C MET A 598 13.78 -4.10 123.84
N ALA A 599 14.32 -5.27 123.48
CA ALA A 599 15.17 -6.07 124.36
C ALA A 599 16.44 -5.33 124.79
N LYS A 600 17.03 -4.48 123.94
CA LYS A 600 18.14 -3.59 124.35
C LYS A 600 17.68 -2.52 125.35
N ALA A 601 16.54 -1.88 125.13
CA ALA A 601 15.99 -0.90 126.07
C ALA A 601 15.61 -1.54 127.42
N GLU A 602 15.04 -2.74 127.41
CA GLU A 602 14.77 -3.54 128.61
C GLU A 602 16.06 -3.96 129.32
N LEU A 603 17.10 -4.38 128.59
CA LEU A 603 18.41 -4.71 129.16
C LEU A 603 19.08 -3.49 129.81
N ASP A 604 19.06 -2.32 129.15
CA ASP A 604 19.60 -1.08 129.68
C ASP A 604 18.77 -0.55 130.88
N GLY A 605 17.47 -0.83 130.92
CA GLY A 605 16.59 -0.53 132.05
C GLY A 605 16.81 -1.46 133.24
N ALA A 606 16.86 -2.78 133.02
CA ALA A 606 16.94 -3.80 134.07
C ALA A 606 18.33 -3.90 134.71
N TYR A 607 19.39 -3.63 133.96
CA TYR A 607 20.77 -3.68 134.46
C TYR A 607 21.41 -2.29 134.66
N GLY A 608 20.68 -1.21 134.38
CA GLY A 608 21.23 0.14 134.36
C GLY A 608 22.15 0.40 133.16
N SER A 609 22.31 1.67 132.82
CA SER A 609 23.11 2.10 131.67
C SER A 609 24.53 1.54 131.73
N ARG A 610 25.08 1.16 130.58
CA ARG A 610 26.47 0.68 130.44
C ARG A 610 27.48 1.61 131.13
N ALA A 611 27.20 2.90 131.22
CA ALA A 611 28.01 3.88 131.95
C ALA A 611 28.03 3.65 133.48
N GLN A 612 26.91 3.29 134.10
CA GLN A 612 26.83 2.98 135.54
C GLN A 612 27.52 1.65 135.85
N ARG A 613 27.26 0.60 135.07
CA ARG A 613 27.93 -0.71 135.27
C ARG A 613 29.42 -0.67 134.97
N ALA A 614 29.88 0.11 133.98
CA ALA A 614 31.32 0.27 133.74
C ALA A 614 32.02 0.95 134.92
N ALA A 615 31.36 1.90 135.60
CA ALA A 615 31.88 2.49 136.83
C ALA A 615 32.02 1.43 137.93
N ASP A 616 30.94 0.70 138.26
CA ASP A 616 30.95 -0.31 139.34
C ASP A 616 31.90 -1.49 139.06
N VAL A 617 31.96 -1.97 137.81
CA VAL A 617 32.87 -3.06 137.42
C VAL A 617 34.34 -2.61 137.41
N SER A 618 34.64 -1.36 137.05
CA SER A 618 36.01 -0.83 137.14
C SER A 618 36.54 -0.76 138.58
N MET A 619 35.63 -0.71 139.56
CA MET A 619 35.94 -0.70 140.98
C MET A 619 36.02 -2.11 141.59
N ASN A 620 35.71 -3.17 140.84
CA ASN A 620 35.67 -4.54 141.35
C ASN A 620 36.91 -5.37 140.91
N PRO A 621 37.84 -5.71 141.83
CA PRO A 621 39.14 -6.27 141.47
C PRO A 621 39.10 -7.72 140.96
N GLU A 622 38.04 -8.48 141.23
CA GLU A 622 37.93 -9.88 140.80
C GLU A 622 37.64 -10.01 139.30
N ILE A 623 36.80 -9.13 138.77
CA ILE A 623 36.43 -9.11 137.34
C ILE A 623 37.65 -8.76 136.48
N ARG A 624 38.54 -7.90 137.00
CA ARG A 624 39.78 -7.53 136.29
C ARG A 624 40.71 -8.73 136.07
N LYS A 625 40.88 -9.60 137.09
CA LYS A 625 41.66 -10.84 136.93
C LYS A 625 41.03 -11.81 135.92
N GLN A 626 39.70 -11.92 135.92
CA GLN A 626 38.99 -12.78 134.96
C GLN A 626 39.10 -12.24 133.52
N ILE A 627 39.21 -10.92 133.33
CA ILE A 627 39.50 -10.32 132.02
C ILE A 627 40.91 -10.74 131.54
N ASP A 628 41.91 -10.69 132.42
CA ASP A 628 43.28 -11.12 132.09
C ASP A 628 43.31 -12.62 131.70
N ASP A 629 42.62 -13.49 132.45
CA ASP A 629 42.48 -14.93 132.15
C ASP A 629 41.72 -15.20 130.82
N LEU A 630 40.72 -14.38 130.49
CA LEU A 630 39.98 -14.46 129.22
C LEU A 630 40.76 -13.91 128.03
N GLN A 631 41.69 -12.98 128.25
CA GLN A 631 42.64 -12.54 127.22
C GLN A 631 43.63 -13.65 126.88
N ALA A 632 44.11 -14.41 127.86
CA ALA A 632 44.94 -15.59 127.61
C ALA A 632 44.22 -16.61 126.71
N ARG A 633 42.97 -16.99 127.04
CA ARG A 633 42.18 -17.92 126.21
C ARG A 633 41.82 -17.37 124.83
N ASN A 634 41.67 -16.05 124.66
CA ASN A 634 41.46 -15.47 123.33
C ASN A 634 42.68 -15.65 122.43
N ASN A 635 43.90 -15.58 122.98
CA ASN A 635 45.11 -15.85 122.21
C ASN A 635 45.18 -17.34 121.81
N ASP A 636 44.77 -18.26 122.68
CA ASP A 636 44.68 -19.69 122.36
C ASP A 636 43.64 -19.96 121.24
N LEU A 637 42.45 -19.35 121.34
CA LEU A 637 41.40 -19.46 120.31
C LEU A 637 41.78 -18.78 118.99
N GLN A 638 42.63 -17.75 119.01
CA GLN A 638 43.20 -17.17 117.79
C GLN A 638 44.14 -18.16 117.08
N GLN A 639 44.92 -18.96 117.82
CA GLN A 639 45.71 -20.05 117.24
C GLN A 639 44.81 -21.16 116.66
N GLU A 640 43.69 -21.50 117.31
CA GLU A 640 42.70 -22.44 116.72
C GLU A 640 42.01 -21.87 115.47
N LEU A 641 41.73 -20.56 115.41
CA LEU A 641 41.22 -19.90 114.19
C LEU A 641 42.25 -19.89 113.06
N GLU A 642 43.53 -19.79 113.37
CA GLU A 642 44.62 -19.87 112.38
C GLU A 642 44.72 -21.29 111.79
N LEU A 643 44.51 -22.33 112.61
CA LEU A 643 44.36 -23.73 112.16
C LEU A 643 43.07 -23.97 111.35
N LEU A 644 41.93 -23.38 111.77
CA LEU A 644 40.68 -23.46 111.01
C LEU A 644 40.70 -22.67 109.69
N SER A 645 41.52 -21.63 109.60
CA SER A 645 41.78 -20.91 108.35
C SER A 645 42.51 -21.80 107.34
N GLN A 646 43.50 -22.60 107.78
CA GLN A 646 44.13 -23.61 106.93
C GLN A 646 43.15 -24.71 106.50
N ALA A 647 42.19 -25.09 107.35
CA ALA A 647 41.10 -25.98 106.95
C ALA A 647 40.15 -25.32 105.91
N HIS A 648 40.03 -24.00 105.89
CA HIS A 648 39.11 -23.29 104.98
C HIS A 648 39.60 -23.20 103.52
N GLU A 649 40.89 -23.44 103.26
CA GLU A 649 41.42 -23.63 101.89
C GLU A 649 40.78 -24.84 101.17
N THR A 650 40.24 -25.81 101.92
CA THR A 650 39.58 -27.01 101.35
C THR A 650 38.15 -26.76 100.83
N LYS A 651 37.56 -25.59 101.05
CA LYS A 651 36.20 -25.24 100.56
C LYS A 651 36.19 -24.63 99.14
N GLY A 652 36.92 -25.24 98.21
CA GLY A 652 37.08 -24.78 96.81
C GLY A 652 35.83 -24.79 95.92
N VAL A 653 34.63 -25.05 96.45
CA VAL A 653 33.40 -25.26 95.66
C VAL A 653 32.96 -23.99 94.91
N GLY A 654 33.05 -22.82 95.55
CA GLY A 654 32.74 -21.53 94.89
C GLY A 654 33.71 -21.16 93.77
N SER A 655 34.94 -21.70 93.80
CA SER A 655 35.92 -21.50 92.74
C SER A 655 35.56 -22.29 91.47
N ALA A 656 34.90 -23.45 91.59
CA ALA A 656 34.54 -24.29 90.46
C ALA A 656 33.44 -23.66 89.60
N GLU A 657 32.41 -23.05 90.22
CA GLU A 657 31.35 -22.35 89.48
C GLU A 657 31.85 -21.11 88.75
N LEU A 658 32.76 -20.34 89.38
CA LEU A 658 33.45 -19.22 88.74
C LEU A 658 34.31 -19.69 87.56
N GLN A 659 35.06 -20.78 87.73
CA GLN A 659 35.87 -21.36 86.66
C GLN A 659 34.99 -21.84 85.49
N ASN A 660 33.84 -22.47 85.77
CA ASN A 660 32.89 -22.91 84.74
C ASN A 660 32.29 -21.73 83.96
N LYS A 661 31.94 -20.63 84.64
CA LYS A 661 31.48 -19.38 83.99
C LYS A 661 32.57 -18.75 83.12
N VAL A 662 33.82 -18.73 83.59
CA VAL A 662 34.96 -18.25 82.80
C VAL A 662 35.18 -19.11 81.55
N ASN A 663 35.14 -20.44 81.69
CA ASN A 663 35.28 -21.37 80.56
C ASN A 663 34.13 -21.23 79.54
N ALA A 664 32.90 -21.01 80.01
CA ALA A 664 31.74 -20.78 79.14
C ALA A 664 31.90 -19.48 78.33
N LEU A 665 32.22 -18.37 78.99
CA LEU A 665 32.47 -17.08 78.33
C LEU A 665 33.66 -17.14 77.35
N GLN A 666 34.72 -17.89 77.68
CA GLN A 666 35.84 -18.12 76.76
C GLN A 666 35.43 -18.92 75.53
N LYS A 667 34.53 -19.90 75.67
CA LYS A 667 33.97 -20.65 74.54
C LYS A 667 33.08 -19.77 73.68
N GLU A 668 32.15 -19.00 74.26
CA GLU A 668 31.28 -18.07 73.53
C GLU A 668 32.09 -17.00 72.78
N LEU A 669 33.15 -16.47 73.39
CA LEU A 669 34.07 -15.54 72.74
C LEU A 669 34.83 -16.20 71.58
N LYS A 670 35.23 -17.47 71.70
CA LYS A 670 35.87 -18.21 70.62
C LYS A 670 34.89 -18.49 69.46
N ASP A 671 33.70 -18.97 69.78
CA ASP A 671 32.67 -19.32 68.80
C ASP A 671 32.23 -18.06 68.02
N THR A 672 32.03 -16.92 68.70
CA THR A 672 31.75 -15.64 68.03
C THR A 672 32.91 -15.13 67.16
N ILE A 673 34.18 -15.32 67.55
CA ILE A 673 35.33 -15.01 66.70
C ILE A 673 35.33 -15.89 65.44
N GLU A 674 34.98 -17.17 65.56
CA GLU A 674 34.86 -18.10 64.43
C GLU A 674 33.74 -17.67 63.45
N ASP A 675 32.58 -17.23 63.97
CA ASP A 675 31.51 -16.63 63.15
C ASP A 675 31.98 -15.34 62.43
N TYR A 676 32.74 -14.47 63.11
CA TYR A 676 33.33 -13.28 62.46
C TYR A 676 34.33 -13.65 61.36
N GLU A 677 35.13 -14.71 61.53
CA GLU A 677 36.01 -15.21 60.47
C GLU A 677 35.23 -15.75 59.27
N VAL A 678 34.17 -16.55 59.50
CA VAL A 678 33.32 -17.09 58.42
C VAL A 678 32.62 -15.96 57.68
N MET A 679 32.03 -14.99 58.39
CA MET A 679 31.41 -13.81 57.79
C MET A 679 32.42 -12.97 57.00
N THR A 680 33.65 -12.84 57.49
CA THR A 680 34.72 -12.12 56.77
C THR A 680 35.15 -12.86 55.49
N LYS A 681 35.29 -14.20 55.55
CA LYS A 681 35.58 -15.03 54.36
C LYS A 681 34.46 -14.91 53.33
N ALA A 682 33.20 -15.03 53.74
CA ALA A 682 32.04 -14.84 52.88
C ALA A 682 31.96 -13.44 52.26
N SER A 683 32.29 -12.39 53.03
CA SER A 683 32.36 -11.02 52.51
C SER A 683 33.46 -10.84 51.46
N ILE A 684 34.62 -11.48 51.66
CA ILE A 684 35.74 -11.47 50.70
C ILE A 684 35.36 -12.23 49.42
N ASP A 685 34.67 -13.36 49.52
CA ASP A 685 34.27 -14.15 48.36
C ASP A 685 33.14 -13.47 47.57
N ASN A 686 32.18 -12.83 48.25
CA ASN A 686 31.18 -11.97 47.60
C ASN A 686 31.84 -10.80 46.84
N GLU A 687 32.89 -10.20 47.39
CA GLU A 687 33.66 -9.13 46.72
C GLU A 687 34.38 -9.69 45.48
N LYS A 688 34.98 -10.89 45.53
CA LYS A 688 35.57 -11.53 44.34
C LYS A 688 34.55 -11.85 43.26
N GLU A 689 33.34 -12.28 43.62
CA GLU A 689 32.26 -12.49 42.63
C GLU A 689 31.78 -11.15 42.05
N ARG A 690 31.76 -10.07 42.86
CA ARG A 690 31.50 -8.71 42.37
C ARG A 690 32.58 -8.27 41.37
N ASP A 691 33.85 -8.45 41.68
CA ASP A 691 34.98 -8.14 40.78
C ASP A 691 34.89 -8.91 39.45
N LYS A 692 34.51 -10.20 39.48
CA LYS A 692 34.28 -11.00 38.26
C LYS A 692 33.11 -10.48 37.43
N LEU A 693 32.00 -10.12 38.07
CA LEU A 693 30.84 -9.56 37.38
C LEU A 693 31.16 -8.18 36.79
N GLU A 694 31.93 -7.35 37.49
CA GLU A 694 32.41 -6.06 36.98
C GLU A 694 33.34 -6.26 35.77
N ALA A 695 34.27 -7.22 35.82
CA ALA A 695 35.11 -7.57 34.66
C ALA A 695 34.29 -8.05 33.45
N VAL A 696 33.25 -8.88 33.65
CA VAL A 696 32.34 -9.32 32.57
C VAL A 696 31.52 -8.14 32.02
N ILE A 697 31.07 -7.22 32.87
CA ILE A 697 30.37 -6.00 32.45
C ILE A 697 31.29 -5.12 31.60
N ASP A 698 32.55 -4.95 31.99
CA ASP A 698 33.51 -4.15 31.23
C ASP A 698 33.90 -4.84 29.91
N GLU A 699 34.09 -6.16 29.86
CA GLU A 699 34.25 -6.89 28.59
C GLU A 699 33.03 -6.72 27.65
N LEU A 700 31.81 -6.71 28.20
CA LEU A 700 30.59 -6.49 27.41
C LEU A 700 30.45 -5.04 26.95
N ARG A 701 30.91 -4.07 27.74
CA ARG A 701 31.01 -2.66 27.34
C ARG A 701 32.03 -2.47 26.23
N ASP A 702 33.24 -3.02 26.37
CA ASP A 702 34.28 -2.96 25.34
C ASP A 702 33.81 -3.61 24.02
N ARG A 703 33.11 -4.75 24.09
CA ARG A 703 32.49 -5.36 22.91
C ARG A 703 31.37 -4.50 22.30
N SER A 704 30.54 -3.86 23.12
CA SER A 704 29.53 -2.91 22.64
C SER A 704 30.17 -1.68 21.98
N GLU A 705 31.17 -1.05 22.62
CA GLU A 705 31.91 0.08 22.03
C GLU A 705 32.63 -0.32 20.73
N ALA A 706 33.18 -1.54 20.65
CA ALA A 706 33.80 -2.07 19.42
C ALA A 706 32.78 -2.33 18.30
N LEU A 707 31.61 -2.90 18.61
CA LEU A 707 30.52 -3.10 17.65
C LEU A 707 29.93 -1.77 17.19
N GLU A 708 29.71 -0.82 18.10
CA GLU A 708 29.31 0.55 17.76
C GLU A 708 30.37 1.24 16.89
N ALA A 709 31.66 1.06 17.18
CA ALA A 709 32.73 1.60 16.35
C ALA A 709 32.73 0.99 14.94
N GLN A 710 32.54 -0.33 14.80
CA GLN A 710 32.40 -1.02 13.51
C GLN A 710 31.16 -0.54 12.75
N ILE A 711 30.00 -0.44 13.42
CA ILE A 711 28.76 0.08 12.82
C ILE A 711 28.96 1.54 12.36
N ASN A 712 29.63 2.38 13.16
CA ASN A 712 29.93 3.75 12.78
C ASN A 712 30.93 3.83 11.60
N GLU A 713 31.92 2.94 11.55
CA GLU A 713 32.87 2.87 10.43
C GLU A 713 32.19 2.38 9.15
N ASP A 714 31.38 1.33 9.21
CA ASP A 714 30.59 0.87 8.07
C ASP A 714 29.52 1.90 7.67
N GLN A 715 28.87 2.62 8.59
CA GLN A 715 27.98 3.73 8.25
C GLN A 715 28.72 4.85 7.52
N VAL A 716 29.91 5.25 7.99
CA VAL A 716 30.74 6.26 7.31
C VAL A 716 31.18 5.77 5.92
N LYS A 717 31.55 4.50 5.80
CA LYS A 717 31.91 3.84 4.53
C LYS A 717 30.73 3.76 3.57
N TRP A 718 29.53 3.41 4.05
CA TRP A 718 28.30 3.44 3.26
C TRP A 718 27.85 4.85 2.89
N MET A 719 28.09 5.87 3.72
CA MET A 719 27.89 7.27 3.33
C MET A 719 28.91 7.72 2.26
N GLY A 720 30.17 7.29 2.39
CA GLY A 720 31.21 7.51 1.35
C GLY A 720 30.91 6.79 0.03
N VAL A 721 30.24 5.63 0.07
CA VAL A 721 29.80 4.90 -1.13
C VAL A 721 28.49 5.45 -1.71
N LYS A 722 27.60 6.02 -0.89
CA LYS A 722 26.38 6.69 -1.37
C LYS A 722 26.66 8.03 -2.06
N ASN A 723 27.71 8.75 -1.66
CA ASN A 723 28.11 10.03 -2.23
C ASN A 723 29.40 9.91 -3.04
N ASN A 724 29.29 9.61 -4.35
CA ASN A 724 30.40 9.62 -5.31
C ASN A 724 30.92 11.06 -5.60
N LEU A 725 31.51 11.74 -4.61
CA LEU A 725 32.16 13.04 -4.74
C LEU A 725 33.53 13.09 -4.03
N PRO A 726 34.45 13.98 -4.46
CA PRO A 726 35.86 13.98 -4.03
C PRO A 726 36.04 14.37 -2.55
N PRO A 727 37.21 14.05 -1.94
CA PRO A 727 37.36 14.04 -0.49
C PRO A 727 37.16 15.41 0.16
N GLU A 728 36.29 15.45 1.17
CA GLU A 728 36.02 16.67 1.92
C GLU A 728 37.26 17.21 2.66
N THR A 729 37.25 18.54 2.82
CA THR A 729 38.38 19.33 3.28
C THR A 729 38.90 18.96 4.67
N THR A 730 40.20 19.19 4.89
CA THR A 730 40.93 19.03 6.16
C THR A 730 40.25 19.67 7.38
N SER A 731 39.39 20.68 7.17
CA SER A 731 38.62 21.38 8.21
C SER A 731 37.75 20.43 9.06
N THR A 732 36.99 19.52 8.42
CA THR A 732 36.11 18.59 9.16
C THR A 732 36.90 17.55 9.94
N MET A 733 38.07 17.15 9.43
CA MET A 733 38.99 16.24 10.11
C MET A 733 39.63 16.88 11.36
N VAL A 734 39.98 18.17 11.30
CA VAL A 734 40.48 18.93 12.46
C VAL A 734 39.40 19.06 13.53
N LEU A 735 38.16 19.41 13.16
CA LEU A 735 37.03 19.48 14.11
C LEU A 735 36.73 18.12 14.76
N LYS A 736 36.77 17.02 13.98
CA LYS A 736 36.60 15.65 14.50
C LYS A 736 37.72 15.24 15.45
N ASN A 737 38.95 15.72 15.24
CA ASN A 737 40.08 15.48 16.13
C ASN A 737 40.01 16.31 17.42
N GLU A 738 39.65 17.59 17.35
CA GLU A 738 39.44 18.42 18.54
C GLU A 738 38.24 17.94 19.38
N PHE A 739 37.15 17.48 18.76
CA PHE A 739 36.05 16.84 19.50
C PHE A 739 36.50 15.54 20.20
N LYS A 740 37.26 14.68 19.51
CA LYS A 740 37.86 13.47 20.14
C LYS A 740 38.83 13.83 21.27
N LYS A 741 39.56 14.94 21.17
CA LYS A 741 40.45 15.43 22.23
C LYS A 741 39.63 15.92 23.43
N MET A 742 38.66 16.79 23.21
CA MET A 742 37.72 17.28 24.24
C MET A 742 37.03 16.14 25.01
N MET A 743 36.59 15.08 24.31
CA MET A 743 35.97 13.91 24.96
C MET A 743 36.95 13.08 25.79
N ARG A 744 38.22 12.99 25.40
CA ARG A 744 39.27 12.35 26.23
C ARG A 744 39.62 13.20 27.43
N ASP A 745 39.78 14.50 27.23
CA ASP A 745 40.15 15.46 28.28
C ASP A 745 39.05 15.52 29.35
N SER A 746 37.76 15.56 28.95
CA SER A 746 36.61 15.50 29.87
C SER A 746 36.53 14.19 30.67
N ARG A 747 36.80 13.02 30.05
CA ARG A 747 36.90 11.73 30.76
C ARG A 747 38.08 11.71 31.73
N ALA A 748 39.22 12.29 31.36
CA ALA A 748 40.41 12.39 32.20
C ALA A 748 40.18 13.34 33.40
N GLU A 749 39.51 14.47 33.21
CA GLU A 749 39.10 15.37 34.30
C GLU A 749 38.09 14.71 35.24
N SER A 750 37.10 13.99 34.72
CA SER A 750 36.13 13.23 35.54
C SER A 750 36.83 12.18 36.40
N MET A 751 37.77 11.42 35.84
CA MET A 751 38.60 10.47 36.61
C MET A 751 39.50 11.17 37.64
N LYS A 752 40.02 12.37 37.33
CA LYS A 752 40.82 13.16 38.27
C LYS A 752 39.99 13.68 39.44
N MET A 753 38.75 14.14 39.18
CA MET A 753 37.81 14.53 40.23
C MET A 753 37.41 13.33 41.10
N LEU A 754 37.11 12.17 40.51
CA LEU A 754 36.78 10.97 41.27
C LEU A 754 37.94 10.52 42.18
N LYS A 755 39.19 10.60 41.70
CA LYS A 755 40.37 10.32 42.52
C LYS A 755 40.54 11.33 43.66
N ALA A 756 40.31 12.62 43.41
CA ALA A 756 40.34 13.64 44.45
C ALA A 756 39.23 13.42 45.51
N GLU A 757 38.01 13.07 45.10
CA GLU A 757 36.91 12.71 46.02
C GLU A 757 37.26 11.47 46.87
N GLN A 758 37.88 10.45 46.28
CA GLN A 758 38.35 9.27 47.01
C GLN A 758 39.50 9.59 47.97
N GLU A 759 40.40 10.51 47.63
CA GLU A 759 41.47 10.97 48.51
C GLU A 759 40.94 11.82 49.67
N GLU A 760 39.95 12.69 49.43
CA GLU A 760 39.23 13.40 50.49
C GLU A 760 38.42 12.45 51.38
N ARG A 761 37.73 11.43 50.82
CA ARG A 761 37.09 10.37 51.63
C ARG A 761 38.10 9.69 52.55
N LYS A 762 39.25 9.25 52.03
CA LYS A 762 40.32 8.63 52.84
C LYS A 762 40.87 9.58 53.91
N ARG A 763 40.99 10.87 53.61
CA ARG A 763 41.39 11.90 54.58
C ARG A 763 40.35 12.08 55.69
N LEU A 764 39.06 12.15 55.33
CA LEU A 764 37.95 12.27 56.28
C LEU A 764 37.78 11.01 57.13
N GLU A 765 37.91 9.82 56.55
CA GLU A 765 37.96 8.55 57.28
C GLU A 765 39.14 8.49 58.25
N GLY A 766 40.31 8.97 57.84
CA GLY A 766 41.48 9.12 58.72
C GLY A 766 41.20 10.02 59.92
N ILE A 767 40.56 11.17 59.69
CA ILE A 767 40.15 12.11 60.76
C ILE A 767 39.07 11.49 61.66
N LEU A 768 38.04 10.86 61.10
CA LEU A 768 36.99 10.16 61.86
C LEU A 768 37.55 9.02 62.70
N ARG A 769 38.53 8.27 62.18
CA ARG A 769 39.23 7.21 62.90
C ARG A 769 40.13 7.76 64.01
N GLY A 770 40.72 8.94 63.80
CA GLY A 770 41.42 9.72 64.83
C GLY A 770 40.49 10.16 65.95
N ILE A 771 39.39 10.85 65.63
CA ILE A 771 38.36 11.30 66.58
C ILE A 771 37.76 10.12 67.35
N ARG A 772 37.50 8.99 66.69
CA ARG A 772 37.00 7.77 67.34
C ARG A 772 38.04 7.14 68.28
N LYS A 773 39.34 7.29 68.00
CA LYS A 773 40.44 6.86 68.87
C LYS A 773 40.61 7.79 70.08
N GLU A 774 40.49 9.10 69.90
CA GLU A 774 40.51 10.09 71.00
C GLU A 774 39.27 9.96 71.89
N SER A 775 38.09 9.78 71.31
CA SER A 775 36.84 9.52 72.05
C SER A 775 36.85 8.17 72.79
N ALA A 776 37.67 7.21 72.35
CA ALA A 776 37.92 5.97 73.08
C ALA A 776 38.97 6.12 74.20
N GLN A 777 39.66 7.27 74.30
CA GLN A 777 40.67 7.56 75.33
C GLN A 777 40.23 8.61 76.37
N GLY A 778 39.03 9.18 76.26
CA GLY A 778 38.36 9.91 77.33
C GLY A 778 36.85 9.57 77.34
N THR A 779 36.24 9.07 78.40
CA THR A 779 36.61 9.06 79.84
C THR A 779 36.00 7.82 80.54
N PRO A 780 36.26 7.57 81.83
CA PRO A 780 35.42 8.19 82.84
C PRO A 780 36.18 8.77 84.04
N SER A 781 35.84 9.99 84.45
CA SER A 781 36.30 10.58 85.71
C SER A 781 35.20 11.39 86.41
N LYS A 782 34.67 10.85 87.52
CA LYS A 782 34.07 11.62 88.62
C LYS A 782 34.23 10.85 89.95
N PRO A 783 34.16 11.54 91.12
CA PRO A 783 35.09 11.23 92.20
C PRO A 783 34.44 10.66 93.47
N GLN A 784 35.28 10.07 94.33
CA GLN A 784 34.98 9.72 95.73
C GLN A 784 36.13 10.25 96.65
N PRO A 785 35.86 10.56 97.93
CA PRO A 785 36.75 11.39 98.75
C PRO A 785 37.85 10.61 99.53
N LYS A 786 38.86 11.34 100.00
CA LYS A 786 39.94 10.84 100.89
C LYS A 786 39.47 10.76 102.35
N PRO A 787 40.10 9.90 103.18
CA PRO A 787 40.99 10.47 104.20
C PRO A 787 42.30 9.67 104.49
N ILE A 788 43.40 10.44 104.61
CA ILE A 788 44.43 10.40 105.67
C ILE A 788 45.12 9.05 106.03
N MET A 789 46.37 8.90 105.58
CA MET A 789 47.50 8.12 106.18
C MET A 789 48.06 8.85 107.44
N PRO A 790 48.86 8.25 108.38
CA PRO A 790 50.09 7.43 108.13
C PRO A 790 50.43 6.38 109.25
N PRO A 791 51.68 5.83 109.42
CA PRO A 791 52.86 5.68 108.55
C PRO A 791 53.48 4.25 108.40
N SER A 792 54.23 4.07 107.30
CA SER A 792 55.38 3.20 106.94
C SER A 792 56.02 2.10 107.84
N MET A 793 56.56 1.09 107.12
CA MET A 793 57.76 0.21 107.35
C MET A 793 57.49 -1.26 107.79
N PRO A 794 58.34 -2.24 107.39
CA PRO A 794 58.99 -2.45 106.09
C PRO A 794 58.85 -3.91 105.55
N SER A 795 59.34 -4.15 104.33
CA SER A 795 59.31 -5.44 103.61
C SER A 795 60.22 -6.55 104.16
N PRO A 796 59.83 -7.84 104.06
CA PRO A 796 60.75 -8.97 104.08
C PRO A 796 61.06 -9.53 102.68
N THR A 797 62.34 -9.40 102.35
CA THR A 797 63.18 -10.09 101.36
C THR A 797 62.71 -11.44 100.82
N THR A 798 62.72 -11.59 99.48
CA THR A 798 62.70 -12.87 98.76
C THR A 798 64.07 -13.57 98.84
N PRO A 799 64.17 -14.86 99.22
CA PRO A 799 65.39 -15.64 99.04
C PRO A 799 65.42 -16.27 97.64
N ALA A 800 66.57 -16.17 96.97
CA ALA A 800 66.80 -16.82 95.68
C ALA A 800 67.10 -18.31 95.84
N VAL A 801 66.61 -19.12 94.89
CA VAL A 801 66.99 -20.54 94.74
C VAL A 801 68.20 -20.64 93.81
N PRO A 802 69.32 -21.24 94.23
CA PRO A 802 70.42 -21.61 93.34
C PRO A 802 70.20 -22.99 92.70
N THR A 803 70.91 -23.19 91.59
CA THR A 803 70.91 -24.37 90.70
C THR A 803 71.68 -25.59 91.24
N ASN A 804 71.38 -26.77 90.67
CA ASN A 804 72.04 -28.09 90.83
C ASN A 804 71.75 -28.79 92.18
N GLU A 805 71.56 -30.12 92.24
CA GLU A 805 71.63 -31.20 91.22
C GLU A 805 70.28 -31.93 91.05
#